data_AF-A0A8H6S9Y3-F1
#
_entry.id   AF-A0A8H6S9Y3-F1
#
_cell.length_a   1.000
_cell.length_b   1.000
_cell.length_c   1.000
_cell.angle_alpha   90.00
_cell.angle_beta   90.00
_cell.angle_gamma   90.00
#
_symmetry.space_group_name_H-M   'P 1'
#
loop_
_entity.id
_entity.type
_entity.pdbx_description
1 polymer ?
#
loop_
_entity_poly.entity_id
_entity_poly.type
_entity_poly.pdbx_seq_one_letter_code
_entity_poly.pdbx_strand_id
1 'polypeptide(L)'
;MYADLGYLNSYLGRQTLSLSRPRWTTSDDYVLEAFDDPSLDATAVVYSARTQGFAADLNCTAVAVSDGGKTKIISNDLPAPGFNETLYGTAFSVNITTANCQLTYPLTDTNTVVFHSGVNVTAVDPSYFGRIYNHTCPGSGPTSTIIAMIRTVGVGNFTASGSFAFECFPTYTQSIFSVSAPASAGRPVTASLIPSSSQTISVPAWDGILAKVNTSTSAGRGVHATPPALGQEDDPFDIWGNDVLNAEQCDCDPWFFLLAHAQNLTLAQLGNDNILLNASRSTYSGLWTDFAQTKLMNTSPASSERLLGQVATTSSQLVARQASVRIAQAALAVLVVVAVIVFVFQPRANLPVDPASIAAQAFLLQHSREEIAEVVRDTSTMTTAQTLAALEDCEFAIQHNRRLEILTRRSGQPGQIPMGTTSAPSWRPVVLSPVFKISLGFVILMTIVGLEIALRQSDKDHGFADLHSESETSWTYFAPIYLFFLGLLVSSYTFSISALEPFLLMSQSPQVASKSVRYTPAQRTSVGLAFHAIRYRSYIGLACATIMLLIPFLKIAVSGLITTETFSVQSTSSVDLLTKFNTTTVFPLNDNEDEALVKMYSPGQLLALSQIPKYNLPLPKWTTPEAAVGQVDLGQLGALTSGRANSTVTLPLPVMRGALEQCAPLTDYTIVNTLSGAKAVNLPPPPTYVDSGGTSRCNMTGRINMILRDGRENATFTLPSQPGYFGQIFAPWCGGYVLIFGRTKDSDASQIDKTTVVKCDTYSLAQSTQKVTLSYSAQNVQILSIDPTTTDLIPMLSFPYNESGYVTRTMPNQNAFTLGPTQSSNTFMEIMILHNSSAPPSAYLDPDFLTNAAQKLYASYWSIFASLNLVIPVNQYAYGNQSGPARLPVDATLQYSHQRIVQARTPTRILQALLAAMLGLGVLTIFAGARKPSTSGGVVLAGGGGIALTKPPYSIGSTMALLVDSTFVEVEGLRDVRREEDLDVLLAPYRFGLGWGSNTKGGQRFGIDITGEK
;
A
#
# COMPACT_ATOMS: atom_id res chain seq x y z
N MET A 1 24.06 33.55 6.76
CA MET A 1 22.82 32.76 6.93
C MET A 1 21.70 33.22 5.97
N TYR A 2 21.54 34.52 5.71
CA TYR A 2 20.38 35.11 5.00
C TYR A 2 20.62 35.61 3.56
N ALA A 3 21.81 35.39 2.97
CA ALA A 3 22.12 35.84 1.59
C ALA A 3 21.47 34.97 0.49
N ASP A 4 20.82 33.88 0.87
CA ASP A 4 20.25 32.91 -0.05
C ASP A 4 18.73 33.10 -0.08
N LEU A 5 18.25 33.60 -1.22
CA LEU A 5 16.85 33.92 -1.53
C LEU A 5 16.05 32.69 -2.01
N GLY A 6 16.64 31.48 -2.01
CA GLY A 6 16.00 30.28 -2.53
C GLY A 6 14.69 29.90 -1.82
N TYR A 7 14.49 30.34 -0.57
CA TYR A 7 13.23 30.13 0.16
C TYR A 7 12.08 31.00 -0.37
N LEU A 8 12.34 32.22 -0.85
CA LEU A 8 11.34 33.09 -1.49
C LEU A 8 10.87 32.50 -2.80
N ASN A 9 11.84 32.06 -3.62
CA ASN A 9 11.58 31.42 -4.90
C ASN A 9 10.88 30.05 -4.71
N SER A 10 11.23 29.28 -3.67
CA SER A 10 10.49 28.08 -3.28
C SER A 10 9.03 28.39 -2.95
N TYR A 11 8.79 29.40 -2.13
CA TYR A 11 7.44 29.81 -1.74
C TYR A 11 6.60 30.23 -2.95
N LEU A 12 7.11 31.15 -3.78
CA LEU A 12 6.44 31.61 -4.99
C LEU A 12 6.20 30.46 -5.98
N GLY A 13 7.20 29.60 -6.22
CA GLY A 13 7.04 28.45 -7.10
C GLY A 13 5.97 27.47 -6.63
N ARG A 14 5.82 27.25 -5.32
CA ARG A 14 4.72 26.42 -4.79
C ARG A 14 3.35 27.05 -5.01
N GLN A 15 3.23 28.37 -4.81
CA GLN A 15 1.98 29.10 -5.02
C GLN A 15 1.58 29.12 -6.50
N THR A 16 2.48 29.58 -7.38
CA THR A 16 2.21 29.70 -8.82
C THR A 16 1.86 28.35 -9.45
N LEU A 17 2.55 27.27 -9.06
CA LEU A 17 2.34 25.94 -9.64
C LEU A 17 1.36 25.06 -8.86
N SER A 18 0.73 25.59 -7.79
CA SER A 18 -0.18 24.84 -6.91
C SER A 18 0.41 23.51 -6.42
N LEU A 19 1.70 23.53 -6.07
CA LEU A 19 2.44 22.35 -5.63
C LEU A 19 2.14 22.01 -4.17
N SER A 20 2.33 20.74 -3.81
CA SER A 20 2.21 20.33 -2.41
C SER A 20 3.25 21.04 -1.55
N ARG A 21 2.86 21.37 -0.32
CA ARG A 21 3.76 21.95 0.68
C ARG A 21 4.90 20.98 1.03
N PRO A 22 6.02 21.48 1.57
CA PRO A 22 7.15 20.62 1.90
C PRO A 22 6.80 19.53 2.91
N ARG A 23 7.55 18.43 2.91
CA ARG A 23 7.43 17.38 3.94
C ARG A 23 7.62 18.03 5.32
N TRP A 24 6.85 17.57 6.31
CA TRP A 24 6.83 18.12 7.68
C TRP A 24 6.17 19.50 7.82
N THR A 25 5.28 19.87 6.89
CA THR A 25 4.42 21.06 7.04
C THR A 25 2.94 20.66 7.03
N THR A 26 2.09 21.43 7.71
CA THR A 26 0.63 21.20 7.78
C THR A 26 -0.13 22.16 6.86
N SER A 27 -1.44 21.94 6.70
CA SER A 27 -2.35 22.89 6.01
C SER A 27 -2.42 24.25 6.71
N ASP A 28 -2.26 24.26 8.03
CA ASP A 28 -2.45 25.46 8.87
C ASP A 28 -1.13 26.23 9.12
N ASP A 29 -0.19 26.16 8.17
CA ASP A 29 1.12 26.85 8.22
C ASP A 29 2.05 26.48 9.39
N TYR A 30 1.89 25.28 9.98
CA TYR A 30 2.85 24.76 10.96
C TYR A 30 3.99 24.00 10.29
N VAL A 31 5.18 24.21 10.83
CA VAL A 31 6.42 23.49 10.51
C VAL A 31 6.74 22.54 11.64
N LEU A 32 6.75 21.24 11.35
CA LEU A 32 6.98 20.17 12.31
C LEU A 32 8.46 19.82 12.38
N GLU A 33 8.95 19.46 13.56
CA GLU A 33 10.30 18.90 13.67
C GLU A 33 10.38 17.57 12.92
N ALA A 34 11.36 17.48 12.02
CA ALA A 34 11.63 16.29 11.23
C ALA A 34 12.31 15.22 12.10
N PHE A 35 12.00 13.96 11.82
CA PHE A 35 12.68 12.80 12.40
C PHE A 35 13.05 11.80 11.31
N ASP A 36 14.11 11.03 11.53
CA ASP A 36 14.57 10.02 10.58
C ASP A 36 13.55 8.87 10.45
N ASP A 37 13.29 8.46 9.22
CA ASP A 37 12.48 7.28 8.93
C ASP A 37 13.28 6.03 9.38
N PRO A 38 12.73 5.18 10.26
CA PRO A 38 13.42 3.93 10.60
C PRO A 38 13.56 3.08 9.34
N SER A 39 14.76 2.57 9.09
CA SER A 39 15.16 1.76 7.92
C SER A 39 14.50 0.37 7.90
N LEU A 40 13.17 0.32 7.99
CA LEU A 40 12.38 -0.90 7.88
C LEU A 40 11.92 -1.01 6.43
N ASP A 41 12.43 -2.03 5.72
CA ASP A 41 12.17 -2.37 4.30
C ASP A 41 10.69 -2.68 3.95
N ALA A 42 9.73 -2.35 4.81
CA ALA A 42 8.33 -2.69 4.64
C ALA A 42 7.53 -1.50 4.06
N THR A 43 7.10 -1.64 2.80
CA THR A 43 6.35 -0.65 2.00
C THR A 43 4.92 -0.34 2.50
N ALA A 44 4.45 -1.01 3.55
CA ALA A 44 3.09 -0.90 4.09
C ALA A 44 3.07 -0.55 5.59
N VAL A 45 3.90 0.42 5.98
CA VAL A 45 4.05 0.84 7.38
C VAL A 45 3.72 2.33 7.52
N VAL A 46 2.83 2.66 8.46
CA VAL A 46 2.58 4.05 8.88
C VAL A 46 3.17 4.22 10.27
N TYR A 47 4.11 5.15 10.39
CA TYR A 47 4.69 5.56 11.66
C TYR A 47 3.82 6.66 12.25
N SER A 48 3.56 6.62 13.56
CA SER A 48 2.98 7.74 14.28
C SER A 48 3.84 8.15 15.47
N ALA A 49 4.10 9.44 15.61
CA ALA A 49 4.92 9.98 16.69
C ALA A 49 4.39 11.34 17.15
N ARG A 50 4.79 11.77 18.35
CA ARG A 50 4.49 13.12 18.84
C ARG A 50 5.68 14.02 18.57
N THR A 51 5.47 15.13 17.87
CA THR A 51 6.54 16.08 17.53
C THR A 51 6.09 17.51 17.82
N GLN A 52 7.04 18.43 17.90
CA GLN A 52 6.74 19.85 18.06
C GLN A 52 6.50 20.49 16.70
N GLY A 53 5.64 21.49 16.66
CA GLY A 53 5.33 22.28 15.49
C GLY A 53 5.39 23.77 15.80
N PHE A 54 5.91 24.54 14.86
CA PHE A 54 6.09 25.98 14.95
C PHE A 54 5.29 26.67 13.85
N ALA A 55 4.53 27.68 14.20
CA ALA A 55 3.89 28.59 13.24
C ALA A 55 4.32 30.03 13.52
N ALA A 56 4.28 30.85 12.48
CA ALA A 56 4.50 32.28 12.60
C ALA A 56 3.25 33.03 12.17
N ASP A 57 2.98 34.13 12.85
CA ASP A 57 1.86 35.00 12.56
C ASP A 57 2.31 36.47 12.65
N LEU A 58 1.71 37.32 11.82
CA LEU A 58 2.04 38.74 11.76
C LEU A 58 0.91 39.53 12.42
N ASN A 59 1.13 39.97 13.66
CA ASN A 59 0.15 40.76 14.40
C ASN A 59 0.33 42.25 14.07
N CYS A 60 -0.59 42.82 13.31
CA CYS A 60 -0.50 44.18 12.79
C CYS A 60 -1.62 45.06 13.33
N THR A 61 -1.30 46.31 13.62
CA THR A 61 -2.23 47.35 14.07
C THR A 61 -2.19 48.54 13.11
N ALA A 62 -3.34 49.11 12.76
CA ALA A 62 -3.40 50.26 11.86
C ALA A 62 -2.83 51.51 12.55
N VAL A 63 -2.00 52.26 11.82
CA VAL A 63 -1.39 53.51 12.28
C VAL A 63 -1.75 54.64 11.33
N ALA A 64 -1.89 55.86 11.86
CA ALA A 64 -2.33 56.99 11.06
C ALA A 64 -1.18 57.56 10.20
N VAL A 65 -1.52 57.91 8.96
CA VAL A 65 -0.61 58.49 7.97
C VAL A 65 -1.06 59.92 7.67
N SER A 66 -0.13 60.87 7.75
CA SER A 66 -0.40 62.29 7.52
C SER A 66 0.69 62.91 6.63
N ASP A 67 0.38 64.04 6.00
CA ASP A 67 1.33 64.79 5.17
C ASP A 67 2.43 65.39 6.06
N GLY A 68 3.69 65.07 5.76
CA GLY A 68 4.88 65.62 6.44
C GLY A 68 5.38 66.92 5.81
N GLY A 69 4.82 67.33 4.67
CA GLY A 69 5.21 68.52 3.92
C GLY A 69 6.10 68.19 2.73
N LYS A 70 6.20 69.16 1.81
CA LYS A 70 6.94 69.04 0.54
C LYS A 70 8.27 69.77 0.59
N THR A 71 9.29 69.14 0.03
CA THR A 71 10.61 69.73 -0.18
C THR A 71 10.96 69.65 -1.66
N LYS A 72 11.08 70.82 -2.30
CA LYS A 72 11.47 70.91 -3.70
C LYS A 72 12.96 70.56 -3.82
N ILE A 73 13.30 69.48 -4.54
CA ILE A 73 14.67 69.15 -4.86
C ILE A 73 14.96 69.70 -6.25
N ILE A 74 15.88 70.66 -6.34
CA ILE A 74 16.42 71.13 -7.62
C ILE A 74 17.79 70.48 -7.73
N SER A 75 17.95 69.48 -8.61
CA SER A 75 19.30 69.00 -8.95
C SER A 75 19.85 69.91 -10.05
N ASN A 76 20.96 70.59 -9.74
CA ASN A 76 21.71 71.43 -10.69
C ASN A 76 22.90 70.64 -11.27
N ASP A 77 22.75 69.33 -11.48
CA ASP A 77 23.87 68.51 -11.94
C ASP A 77 24.18 68.80 -13.42
N LEU A 78 25.49 68.87 -13.69
CA LEU A 78 26.14 69.47 -14.85
C LEU A 78 25.58 68.97 -16.21
N PRO A 79 25.41 69.87 -17.20
CA PRO A 79 24.97 69.47 -18.54
C PRO A 79 26.06 68.61 -19.20
N ALA A 80 25.69 67.38 -19.58
CA ALA A 80 26.41 66.67 -20.63
C ALA A 80 26.40 67.54 -21.90
N PRO A 81 27.52 67.69 -22.63
CA PRO A 81 27.57 68.57 -23.78
C PRO A 81 26.63 68.06 -24.88
N GLY A 82 25.49 68.73 -25.05
CA GLY A 82 24.51 68.42 -26.10
C GLY A 82 23.04 68.41 -25.66
N PHE A 83 22.73 68.39 -24.35
CA PHE A 83 21.35 68.30 -23.85
C PHE A 83 21.03 69.40 -22.82
N ASN A 84 20.06 70.26 -23.12
CA ASN A 84 19.53 71.28 -22.21
C ASN A 84 18.31 70.73 -21.46
N GLU A 85 18.51 69.74 -20.58
CA GLU A 85 17.44 69.18 -19.75
C GLU A 85 17.66 69.51 -18.28
N THR A 86 16.69 70.18 -17.66
CA THR A 86 16.70 70.43 -16.22
C THR A 86 15.78 69.42 -15.55
N LEU A 87 16.34 68.59 -14.68
CA LEU A 87 15.61 67.58 -13.92
C LEU A 87 14.93 68.22 -12.70
N TYR A 88 13.61 68.15 -12.65
CA TYR A 88 12.83 68.55 -11.48
C TYR A 88 12.37 67.30 -10.72
N GLY A 89 12.90 67.10 -9.51
CA GLY A 89 12.42 66.08 -8.57
C GLY A 89 11.59 66.71 -7.46
N THR A 90 10.44 66.15 -7.14
CA THR A 90 9.68 66.54 -5.94
C THR A 90 9.89 65.49 -4.87
N ALA A 91 10.49 65.87 -3.74
CA ALA A 91 10.45 65.04 -2.53
C ALA A 91 9.31 65.50 -1.63
N PHE A 92 8.53 64.56 -1.13
CA PHE A 92 7.54 64.81 -0.10
C PHE A 92 7.86 63.92 1.09
N SER A 93 7.51 64.36 2.30
CA SER A 93 7.69 63.57 3.49
C SER A 93 6.33 63.10 4.01
N VAL A 94 6.30 61.91 4.59
CA VAL A 94 5.09 61.31 5.15
C VAL A 94 5.31 61.05 6.62
N ASN A 95 4.35 61.51 7.42
CA ASN A 95 4.33 61.37 8.87
C ASN A 95 3.48 60.16 9.26
N ILE A 96 4.10 59.15 9.85
CA ILE A 96 3.44 57.95 10.39
C ILE A 96 3.40 58.06 11.91
N THR A 97 2.21 58.12 12.49
CA THR A 97 2.00 58.21 13.94
C THR A 97 1.62 56.84 14.50
N THR A 98 2.55 56.22 15.23
CA THR A 98 2.32 54.99 16.00
C THR A 98 1.73 55.34 17.38
N ALA A 99 1.36 54.32 18.17
CA ALA A 99 0.87 54.52 19.54
C ALA A 99 1.92 55.17 20.47
N ASN A 100 3.22 55.03 20.16
CA ASN A 100 4.31 55.41 21.05
C ASN A 100 5.18 56.57 20.51
N CYS A 101 5.23 56.79 19.19
CA CYS A 101 6.01 57.88 18.60
C CYS A 101 5.55 58.26 17.17
N GLN A 102 5.93 59.46 16.71
CA GLN A 102 5.69 59.97 15.36
C GLN A 102 6.97 59.94 14.53
N LEU A 103 6.87 59.46 13.30
CA LEU A 103 7.99 59.21 12.39
C LEU A 103 7.79 59.94 11.07
N THR A 104 8.82 60.64 10.62
CA THR A 104 8.81 61.37 9.35
C THR A 104 9.75 60.67 8.38
N TYR A 105 9.20 60.19 7.26
CA TYR A 105 9.98 59.51 6.21
C TYR A 105 10.00 60.36 4.94
N PRO A 106 11.18 60.65 4.37
CA PRO A 106 11.27 61.28 3.07
C PRO A 106 10.98 60.26 1.95
N LEU A 107 10.14 60.66 0.99
CA LEU A 107 9.88 59.94 -0.25
C LEU A 107 10.31 60.82 -1.42
N THR A 108 11.19 60.29 -2.26
CA THR A 108 11.62 60.93 -3.50
C THR A 108 10.86 60.30 -4.65
N ASP A 109 9.98 61.08 -5.29
CA ASP A 109 9.40 60.66 -6.57
C ASP A 109 10.46 60.90 -7.66
N THR A 110 11.00 59.81 -8.21
CA THR A 110 12.01 59.85 -9.27
C THR A 110 11.40 59.94 -10.66
N ASN A 111 10.08 60.10 -10.82
CA ASN A 111 9.48 60.36 -12.12
C ASN A 111 10.06 61.64 -12.73
N THR A 112 11.02 61.43 -13.62
CA THR A 112 11.77 62.47 -14.32
C THR A 112 10.85 63.07 -15.38
N VAL A 113 10.18 64.17 -15.04
CA VAL A 113 9.48 64.95 -16.05
C VAL A 113 10.52 65.72 -16.87
N VAL A 114 10.91 65.16 -18.02
CA VAL A 114 11.72 65.86 -19.01
C VAL A 114 10.84 66.90 -19.70
N PHE A 115 11.02 68.17 -19.34
CA PHE A 115 10.32 69.26 -20.00
C PHE A 115 10.98 69.55 -21.36
N HIS A 116 10.41 69.03 -22.44
CA HIS A 116 10.60 69.62 -23.76
C HIS A 116 9.70 70.85 -23.89
N SER A 117 10.27 72.00 -24.29
CA SER A 117 9.59 73.29 -24.23
C SER A 117 8.24 73.28 -24.96
N GLY A 118 7.14 73.49 -24.23
CA GLY A 118 5.83 73.84 -24.80
C GLY A 118 4.68 72.85 -24.61
N VAL A 119 4.88 71.68 -24.01
CA VAL A 119 3.78 70.73 -23.75
C VAL A 119 3.39 70.76 -22.27
N ASN A 120 2.16 71.20 -21.99
CA ASN A 120 1.53 71.05 -20.68
C ASN A 120 1.19 69.58 -20.46
N VAL A 121 2.00 68.85 -19.69
CA VAL A 121 1.65 67.51 -19.22
C VAL A 121 0.50 67.66 -18.23
N THR A 122 -0.70 67.27 -18.66
CA THR A 122 -1.90 67.23 -17.83
C THR A 122 -2.19 65.78 -17.49
N ALA A 123 -2.31 65.49 -16.19
CA ALA A 123 -2.55 64.19 -15.57
C ALA A 123 -1.39 63.19 -15.69
N VAL A 124 -0.56 63.14 -14.64
CA VAL A 124 0.20 61.93 -14.30
C VAL A 124 -0.77 61.01 -13.54
N ASP A 125 -0.87 59.76 -13.96
CA ASP A 125 -1.66 58.73 -13.28
C ASP A 125 -1.28 58.64 -11.80
N PRO A 126 -2.20 58.26 -10.90
CA PRO A 126 -1.89 58.13 -9.48
C PRO A 126 -0.78 57.10 -9.26
N SER A 127 0.37 57.55 -8.75
CA SER A 127 1.48 56.68 -8.38
C SER A 127 1.26 56.11 -6.98
N TYR A 128 1.64 54.85 -6.80
CA TYR A 128 1.64 54.20 -5.50
C TYR A 128 3.07 54.02 -5.01
N PHE A 129 3.29 54.24 -3.72
CA PHE A 129 4.55 54.02 -3.05
C PHE A 129 4.35 52.97 -1.95
N GLY A 130 4.97 51.81 -2.11
CA GLY A 130 4.95 50.74 -1.12
C GLY A 130 6.27 50.69 -0.37
N ARG A 131 6.29 50.96 0.93
CA ARG A 131 7.53 50.98 1.73
C ARG A 131 7.44 50.13 3.00
N ILE A 132 8.54 49.46 3.33
CA ILE A 132 8.74 48.80 4.61
C ILE A 132 9.79 49.56 5.42
N TYR A 133 9.38 50.04 6.59
CA TYR A 133 10.27 50.71 7.53
C TYR A 133 10.46 49.86 8.79
N ASN A 134 11.70 49.73 9.25
CA ASN A 134 11.96 49.23 10.59
C ASN A 134 12.17 50.42 11.52
N HIS A 135 11.50 50.42 12.68
CA HIS A 135 11.62 51.52 13.63
C HIS A 135 11.63 51.06 15.09
N THR A 136 12.29 51.83 15.95
CA THR A 136 12.32 51.63 17.40
C THR A 136 11.98 52.94 18.09
N CYS A 137 10.79 53.04 18.68
CA CYS A 137 10.38 54.27 19.36
C CYS A 137 11.22 54.48 20.64
N PRO A 138 11.64 55.73 20.95
CA PRO A 138 12.41 56.02 22.15
C PRO A 138 11.61 55.69 23.42
N GLY A 139 12.08 54.72 24.22
CA GLY A 139 11.49 54.39 25.53
C GLY A 139 10.44 53.27 25.53
N SER A 140 10.02 52.75 24.37
CA SER A 140 9.26 51.51 24.26
C SER A 140 10.19 50.34 23.91
N GLY A 141 9.77 49.10 24.19
CA GLY A 141 10.52 47.87 23.95
C GLY A 141 10.82 47.54 22.47
N PRO A 142 10.68 46.28 22.03
CA PRO A 142 11.27 45.78 20.78
C PRO A 142 10.87 46.59 19.54
N THR A 143 11.79 46.70 18.59
CA THR A 143 11.58 47.29 17.26
C THR A 143 10.34 46.71 16.58
N SER A 144 9.59 47.55 15.88
CA SER A 144 8.44 47.19 15.06
C SER A 144 8.73 47.41 13.56
N THR A 145 8.01 46.69 12.71
CA THR A 145 8.08 46.89 11.25
C THR A 145 6.79 47.56 10.78
N ILE A 146 6.93 48.66 10.04
CA ILE A 146 5.83 49.42 9.47
C ILE A 146 5.71 49.06 8.00
N ILE A 147 4.53 48.61 7.59
CA ILE A 147 4.17 48.39 6.18
C ILE A 147 3.29 49.56 5.76
N ALA A 148 3.76 50.39 4.83
CA ALA A 148 3.04 51.59 4.39
C ALA A 148 2.77 51.54 2.88
N MET A 149 1.52 51.81 2.49
CA MET A 149 1.11 52.00 1.11
C MET A 149 0.58 53.43 0.96
N ILE A 150 1.21 54.21 0.09
CA ILE A 150 1.00 55.65 -0.02
C ILE A 150 0.57 55.97 -1.44
N ARG A 151 -0.55 56.66 -1.59
CA ARG A 151 -1.12 57.04 -2.88
C ARG A 151 -0.96 58.53 -3.13
N THR A 152 -0.41 58.88 -4.29
CA THR A 152 -0.33 60.26 -4.76
C THR A 152 -1.34 60.52 -5.87
N VAL A 153 -1.78 61.77 -6.02
CA VAL A 153 -2.66 62.19 -7.13
C VAL A 153 -2.03 63.39 -7.81
N GLY A 154 -1.41 63.16 -8.97
CA GLY A 154 -0.62 64.15 -9.71
C GLY A 154 0.76 64.40 -9.10
N VAL A 155 1.54 65.28 -9.74
CA VAL A 155 2.97 65.53 -9.40
C VAL A 155 3.11 66.09 -7.97
N GLY A 156 3.51 65.22 -7.04
CA GLY A 156 3.86 65.58 -5.66
C GLY A 156 2.70 66.04 -4.77
N ASN A 157 1.43 65.75 -5.08
CA ASN A 157 0.30 66.00 -4.15
C ASN A 157 -0.05 64.71 -3.40
N PHE A 158 0.22 64.69 -2.09
CA PHE A 158 -0.20 63.62 -1.19
C PHE A 158 -1.73 63.62 -1.05
N THR A 159 -2.33 62.45 -1.13
CA THR A 159 -3.75 62.27 -0.77
C THR A 159 -3.87 61.32 0.40
N ALA A 160 -4.44 61.81 1.50
CA ALA A 160 -4.78 60.98 2.66
C ALA A 160 -5.84 59.92 2.30
N SER A 161 -6.70 60.20 1.30
CA SER A 161 -7.69 59.25 0.77
C SER A 161 -7.01 58.16 -0.06
N GLY A 162 -6.67 57.04 0.59
CA GLY A 162 -6.05 55.87 -0.05
C GLY A 162 -4.60 55.62 0.37
N SER A 163 -4.08 56.35 1.38
CA SER A 163 -2.79 56.06 2.02
C SER A 163 -3.01 55.47 3.40
N PHE A 164 -2.33 54.38 3.74
CA PHE A 164 -2.48 53.68 5.02
C PHE A 164 -1.18 52.97 5.40
N ALA A 165 -1.00 52.76 6.71
CA ALA A 165 0.16 52.06 7.25
C ALA A 165 -0.24 51.17 8.42
N PHE A 166 0.52 50.09 8.60
CA PHE A 166 0.34 49.13 9.67
C PHE A 166 1.64 48.95 10.45
N GLU A 167 1.56 48.99 11.78
CA GLU A 167 2.64 48.59 12.67
C GLU A 167 2.49 47.10 13.01
N CYS A 168 3.45 46.29 12.60
CA CYS A 168 3.41 44.84 12.65
C CYS A 168 4.48 44.24 13.57
N PHE A 169 4.08 43.26 14.38
CA PHE A 169 4.92 42.47 15.27
C PHE A 169 4.85 40.98 14.87
N PRO A 170 5.97 40.36 14.49
CA PRO A 170 6.00 38.92 14.24
C PRO A 170 5.85 38.16 15.55
N THR A 171 4.98 37.15 15.56
CA THR A 171 4.71 36.28 16.70
C THR A 171 4.91 34.83 16.29
N TYR A 172 5.51 34.01 17.17
CA TYR A 172 5.78 32.61 16.89
C TYR A 172 5.05 31.74 17.91
N THR A 173 4.36 30.70 17.45
CA THR A 173 3.65 29.77 18.33
C THR A 173 4.23 28.38 18.20
N GLN A 174 4.56 27.77 19.34
CA GLN A 174 5.01 26.39 19.46
C GLN A 174 3.87 25.53 20.00
N SER A 175 3.60 24.40 19.36
CA SER A 175 2.52 23.46 19.69
C SER A 175 2.97 22.01 19.53
N ILE A 176 2.34 21.06 20.21
CA ILE A 176 2.63 19.62 20.08
C ILE A 176 1.62 18.96 19.13
N PHE A 177 2.14 18.19 18.17
CA PHE A 177 1.36 17.47 17.16
C PHE A 177 1.52 15.96 17.30
N SER A 178 0.43 15.22 17.05
CA SER A 178 0.47 13.80 16.75
C SER A 178 0.54 13.63 15.24
N VAL A 179 1.68 13.13 14.77
CA VAL A 179 2.03 13.02 13.37
C VAL A 179 1.96 11.56 12.94
N SER A 180 1.37 11.29 11.78
CA SER A 180 1.42 9.99 11.11
C SER A 180 2.05 10.14 9.73
N ALA A 181 3.18 9.47 9.50
CA ALA A 181 3.93 9.48 8.26
C ALA A 181 4.04 8.05 7.68
N PRO A 182 3.72 7.82 6.40
CA PRO A 182 4.01 6.55 5.74
C PRO A 182 5.51 6.37 5.53
N ALA A 183 5.99 5.12 5.56
CA ALA A 183 7.41 4.78 5.46
C ALA A 183 8.08 5.11 4.12
N SER A 184 7.30 5.39 3.07
CA SER A 184 7.81 5.75 1.75
C SER A 184 8.24 7.22 1.71
N ALA A 185 9.52 7.47 1.42
CA ALA A 185 10.05 8.80 1.17
C ALA A 185 9.21 9.56 0.11
N GLY A 186 8.74 10.76 0.45
CA GLY A 186 8.03 11.65 -0.49
C GLY A 186 6.50 11.65 -0.42
N ARG A 187 5.87 10.90 0.49
CA ARG A 187 4.43 11.04 0.76
C ARG A 187 4.14 12.15 1.80
N PRO A 188 3.05 12.91 1.63
CA PRO A 188 2.67 13.94 2.59
C PRO A 188 2.38 13.33 3.95
N VAL A 189 2.70 14.09 4.99
CA VAL A 189 2.56 13.69 6.38
C VAL A 189 1.23 14.21 6.90
N THR A 190 0.45 13.36 7.59
CA THR A 190 -0.78 13.80 8.24
C THR A 190 -0.46 14.17 9.68
N ALA A 191 -0.83 15.36 10.12
CA ALA A 191 -0.61 15.82 11.49
C ALA A 191 -1.94 16.26 12.11
N SER A 192 -2.11 15.94 13.39
CA SER A 192 -3.25 16.37 14.19
C SER A 192 -2.74 17.11 15.42
N LEU A 193 -3.28 18.31 15.67
CA LEU A 193 -2.94 19.12 16.82
C LEU A 193 -3.46 18.44 18.09
N ILE A 194 -2.63 18.36 19.14
CA ILE A 194 -3.08 17.92 20.46
C ILE A 194 -3.57 19.17 21.21
N PRO A 195 -4.88 19.31 21.47
CA PRO A 195 -5.41 20.49 22.17
C PRO A 195 -4.78 20.58 23.56
N SER A 196 -4.37 21.78 23.99
CA SER A 196 -3.75 22.15 25.30
C SER A 196 -2.23 22.37 25.37
N SER A 197 -1.48 22.36 24.26
CA SER A 197 0.00 22.46 24.27
C SER A 197 0.61 23.73 23.65
N SER A 198 -0.20 24.72 23.26
CA SER A 198 0.28 25.90 22.53
C SER A 198 0.92 26.94 23.46
N GLN A 199 2.20 27.27 23.22
CA GLN A 199 2.90 28.38 23.87
C GLN A 199 3.30 29.43 22.82
N THR A 200 2.91 30.67 23.04
CA THR A 200 3.31 31.80 22.18
C THR A 200 4.62 32.41 22.67
N ILE A 201 5.58 32.57 21.76
CA ILE A 201 6.86 33.22 21.98
C ILE A 201 6.92 34.44 21.04
N SER A 202 7.04 35.63 21.61
CA SER A 202 7.27 36.86 20.84
C SER A 202 8.78 37.10 20.67
N VAL A 203 9.25 37.24 19.44
CA VAL A 203 10.67 37.54 19.14
C VAL A 203 10.79 39.00 18.67
N PRO A 204 11.80 39.77 19.10
CA PRO A 204 12.00 41.17 18.68
C PRO A 204 12.20 41.32 17.15
N ALA A 205 11.62 42.36 16.52
CA ALA A 205 11.48 42.44 15.06
C ALA A 205 12.77 42.68 14.23
N TRP A 206 13.94 43.01 14.83
CA TRP A 206 15.18 43.21 14.04
C TRP A 206 15.69 41.96 13.33
N ASP A 207 15.30 40.77 13.79
CA ASP A 207 15.72 39.51 13.16
C ASP A 207 14.65 38.88 12.23
N GLY A 208 13.57 39.61 11.98
CA GLY A 208 12.42 39.14 11.19
C GLY A 208 12.69 39.01 9.70
N ILE A 209 12.05 38.01 9.06
CA ILE A 209 12.09 37.77 7.60
C ILE A 209 11.70 39.03 6.81
N LEU A 210 10.66 39.74 7.25
CA LEU A 210 10.08 40.89 6.56
C LEU A 210 11.11 42.01 6.28
N ALA A 211 11.88 42.37 7.30
CA ALA A 211 12.97 43.33 7.20
C ALA A 211 14.07 42.86 6.24
N LYS A 212 14.41 41.57 6.31
CA LYS A 212 15.50 41.00 5.50
C LYS A 212 15.14 40.90 4.04
N VAL A 213 13.92 40.49 3.69
CA VAL A 213 13.41 40.45 2.31
C VAL A 213 13.59 41.80 1.63
N ASN A 214 13.33 42.91 2.34
CA ASN A 214 13.52 44.26 1.81
C ASN A 214 15.02 44.63 1.63
N THR A 215 15.87 44.29 2.61
CA THR A 215 17.31 44.63 2.56
C THR A 215 18.15 43.75 1.62
N SER A 216 17.79 42.47 1.44
CA SER A 216 18.59 41.52 0.65
C SER A 216 18.40 41.68 -0.86
N THR A 217 17.24 42.16 -1.27
CA THR A 217 16.89 42.47 -2.67
C THR A 217 17.34 43.87 -3.06
N SER A 218 17.43 44.79 -2.10
CA SER A 218 18.01 46.12 -2.30
C SER A 218 19.54 46.17 -2.24
N ALA A 219 20.24 45.17 -1.67
CA ALA A 219 21.71 45.14 -1.60
C ALA A 219 22.42 44.98 -2.97
N GLY A 220 21.70 44.62 -4.03
CA GLY A 220 22.18 44.77 -5.41
C GLY A 220 22.21 46.23 -5.89
N ARG A 221 21.47 47.12 -5.21
CA ARG A 221 21.53 48.57 -5.39
C ARG A 221 22.61 49.10 -4.45
N GLY A 222 23.80 49.34 -4.99
CA GLY A 222 24.84 50.02 -4.24
C GLY A 222 24.28 51.31 -3.64
N VAL A 223 24.45 51.51 -2.34
CA VAL A 223 24.11 52.73 -1.58
C VAL A 223 24.99 53.94 -1.99
N HIS A 224 25.56 53.91 -3.20
CA HIS A 224 26.27 55.06 -3.75
C HIS A 224 25.32 55.94 -4.54
N ALA A 225 25.02 57.08 -3.91
CA ALA A 225 24.55 58.31 -4.53
C ALA A 225 25.14 58.50 -5.95
N THR A 226 24.31 58.27 -6.96
CA THR A 226 24.12 59.05 -8.20
C THR A 226 23.27 58.19 -9.14
N PRO A 227 22.21 58.72 -9.76
CA PRO A 227 21.51 58.02 -10.83
C PRO A 227 22.25 58.27 -12.16
N PRO A 228 22.76 57.24 -12.85
CA PRO A 228 22.79 57.28 -14.29
C PRO A 228 21.67 56.40 -14.81
N ALA A 229 20.84 57.02 -15.64
CA ALA A 229 19.85 56.41 -16.50
C ALA A 229 20.30 55.04 -17.05
N LEU A 230 19.46 54.02 -16.85
CA LEU A 230 19.17 52.88 -17.73
C LEU A 230 18.25 51.92 -16.96
N GLY A 231 17.01 51.74 -17.45
CA GLY A 231 16.10 50.69 -17.00
C GLY A 231 15.13 51.09 -15.89
N GLN A 232 13.90 51.34 -16.31
CA GLN A 232 12.65 51.12 -15.58
C GLN A 232 12.78 49.95 -14.59
N GLU A 233 12.31 50.14 -13.35
CA GLU A 233 12.58 49.24 -12.23
C GLU A 233 11.89 47.86 -12.40
N ASP A 234 12.57 46.89 -12.99
CA ASP A 234 12.00 45.55 -13.23
C ASP A 234 11.61 44.84 -11.91
N ASP A 235 10.41 44.25 -11.89
CA ASP A 235 9.87 43.44 -10.79
C ASP A 235 10.87 42.31 -10.44
N PRO A 236 11.38 42.22 -9.20
CA PRO A 236 12.36 41.19 -8.82
C PRO A 236 11.80 39.76 -8.85
N PHE A 237 10.50 39.60 -9.07
CA PHE A 237 9.78 38.33 -9.15
C PHE A 237 9.06 38.14 -10.49
N ASP A 238 9.35 38.97 -11.51
CA ASP A 238 8.84 38.87 -12.89
C ASP A 238 8.88 37.43 -13.47
N ILE A 239 9.89 36.66 -13.09
CA ILE A 239 10.06 35.25 -13.46
C ILE A 239 8.92 34.30 -13.03
N TRP A 240 8.06 34.68 -12.07
CA TRP A 240 7.02 33.84 -11.48
C TRP A 240 5.61 34.11 -12.02
N GLY A 241 5.46 35.01 -13.00
CA GLY A 241 4.16 35.32 -13.58
C GLY A 241 4.18 36.48 -14.57
N ASN A 242 3.01 36.89 -15.03
CA ASN A 242 2.90 38.13 -15.81
C ASN A 242 3.15 39.33 -14.87
N ASP A 243 3.60 40.47 -15.41
CA ASP A 243 3.75 41.72 -14.65
C ASP A 243 2.43 42.10 -13.97
N VAL A 244 2.29 41.73 -12.69
CA VAL A 244 1.08 42.01 -11.91
C VAL A 244 1.05 43.48 -11.49
N LEU A 245 2.24 44.06 -11.31
CA LEU A 245 2.45 45.47 -10.99
C LEU A 245 3.30 46.10 -12.09
N ASN A 246 2.73 47.07 -12.81
CA ASN A 246 3.52 47.88 -13.73
C ASN A 246 4.49 48.76 -12.91
N ALA A 247 5.79 48.56 -13.09
CA ALA A 247 6.84 49.32 -12.43
C ALA A 247 6.70 50.83 -12.64
N GLU A 248 6.08 51.28 -13.74
CA GLU A 248 5.80 52.70 -13.99
C GLU A 248 4.74 53.29 -13.04
N GLN A 249 3.90 52.45 -12.43
CA GLN A 249 2.75 52.86 -11.62
C GLN A 249 2.98 52.64 -10.10
N CYS A 250 3.98 51.84 -9.70
CA CYS A 250 4.26 51.45 -8.32
C CYS A 250 5.78 51.53 -8.03
N ASP A 251 6.22 52.54 -7.29
CA ASP A 251 7.56 52.56 -6.69
C ASP A 251 7.47 51.82 -5.35
N CYS A 252 7.71 50.52 -5.42
CA CYS A 252 7.30 49.59 -4.38
C CYS A 252 8.46 48.71 -3.93
N ASP A 253 8.62 48.56 -2.61
CA ASP A 253 9.62 47.68 -2.03
C ASP A 253 9.32 46.22 -2.45
N PRO A 254 10.34 45.35 -2.57
CA PRO A 254 10.18 43.96 -3.05
C PRO A 254 9.10 43.14 -2.34
N TRP A 255 8.76 43.45 -1.09
CA TRP A 255 7.64 42.81 -0.41
C TRP A 255 6.29 42.99 -1.10
N PHE A 256 6.02 44.15 -1.70
CA PHE A 256 4.75 44.41 -2.37
C PHE A 256 4.64 43.61 -3.68
N PHE A 257 5.74 43.47 -4.42
CA PHE A 257 5.82 42.56 -5.56
C PHE A 257 5.62 41.10 -5.12
N LEU A 258 6.22 40.67 -4.01
CA LEU A 258 5.99 39.35 -3.43
C LEU A 258 4.50 39.12 -3.09
N LEU A 259 3.83 40.09 -2.49
CA LEU A 259 2.39 40.01 -2.18
C LEU A 259 1.55 39.93 -3.45
N ALA A 260 1.89 40.71 -4.48
CA ALA A 260 1.21 40.71 -5.76
C ALA A 260 1.28 39.34 -6.43
N HIS A 261 2.47 38.74 -6.51
CA HIS A 261 2.65 37.40 -7.09
C HIS A 261 2.05 36.29 -6.25
N ALA A 262 2.26 36.29 -4.94
CA ALA A 262 1.81 35.21 -4.06
C ALA A 262 0.29 35.09 -3.96
N GLN A 263 -0.43 36.21 -4.06
CA GLN A 263 -1.89 36.28 -3.90
C GLN A 263 -2.61 36.70 -5.20
N ASN A 264 -1.87 36.89 -6.31
CA ASN A 264 -2.36 37.39 -7.59
C ASN A 264 -3.16 38.70 -7.43
N LEU A 265 -2.59 39.68 -6.70
CA LEU A 265 -3.24 40.95 -6.36
C LEU A 265 -2.86 42.06 -7.32
N THR A 266 -3.85 42.76 -7.84
CA THR A 266 -3.65 43.97 -8.64
C THR A 266 -3.26 45.16 -7.76
N LEU A 267 -2.63 46.18 -8.37
CA LEU A 267 -2.23 47.41 -7.68
C LEU A 267 -3.39 48.09 -6.92
N ALA A 268 -4.58 48.10 -7.51
CA ALA A 268 -5.78 48.66 -6.86
C ALA A 268 -6.22 47.87 -5.62
N GLN A 269 -5.99 46.55 -5.59
CA GLN A 269 -6.28 45.70 -4.44
C GLN A 269 -5.24 45.84 -3.34
N LEU A 270 -3.96 46.07 -3.68
CA LEU A 270 -2.91 46.41 -2.70
C LEU A 270 -3.14 47.77 -2.06
N GLY A 271 -3.86 48.68 -2.72
CA GLY A 271 -4.33 49.96 -2.16
C GLY A 271 -5.55 49.86 -1.23
N ASN A 272 -5.99 48.64 -0.86
CA ASN A 272 -7.05 48.42 0.13
C ASN A 272 -6.45 47.92 1.46
N ASP A 273 -6.84 48.56 2.56
CA ASP A 273 -6.31 48.31 3.91
C ASP A 273 -6.49 46.85 4.36
N ASN A 274 -7.71 46.32 4.24
CA ASN A 274 -8.04 44.97 4.70
C ASN A 274 -7.40 43.89 3.83
N ILE A 275 -7.30 44.14 2.52
CA ILE A 275 -6.66 43.21 1.58
C ILE A 275 -5.16 43.17 1.84
N LEU A 276 -4.49 44.32 1.96
CA LEU A 276 -3.05 44.37 2.23
C LEU A 276 -2.70 43.68 3.55
N LEU A 277 -3.50 43.90 4.60
CA LEU A 277 -3.31 43.30 5.91
C LEU A 277 -3.45 41.77 5.86
N ASN A 278 -4.55 41.28 5.27
CA ASN A 278 -4.81 39.85 5.17
C ASN A 278 -3.79 39.14 4.26
N ALA A 279 -3.44 39.77 3.14
CA ALA A 279 -2.39 39.28 2.24
C ALA A 279 -1.03 39.26 2.93
N SER A 280 -0.66 40.30 3.68
CA SER A 280 0.59 40.35 4.42
C SER A 280 0.68 39.25 5.49
N ARG A 281 -0.42 39.00 6.22
CA ARG A 281 -0.48 37.95 7.23
C ARG A 281 -0.34 36.55 6.63
N SER A 282 -1.13 36.25 5.60
CA SER A 282 -1.14 34.97 4.87
C SER A 282 0.19 34.69 4.17
N THR A 283 0.76 35.69 3.50
CA THR A 283 2.06 35.55 2.84
C THR A 283 3.20 35.40 3.85
N TYR A 284 3.15 36.10 4.98
CA TYR A 284 4.15 35.96 6.04
C TYR A 284 4.12 34.58 6.70
N SER A 285 2.93 34.05 7.07
CA SER A 285 2.80 32.72 7.66
C SER A 285 3.26 31.64 6.69
N GLY A 286 2.86 31.72 5.43
CA GLY A 286 3.30 30.80 4.37
C GLY A 286 4.80 30.85 4.11
N LEU A 287 5.37 32.04 3.89
CA LEU A 287 6.80 32.24 3.63
C LEU A 287 7.68 31.76 4.79
N TRP A 288 7.23 31.96 6.03
CA TRP A 288 7.92 31.46 7.22
C TRP A 288 8.11 29.94 7.16
N THR A 289 7.14 29.20 6.61
CA THR A 289 7.26 27.73 6.54
C THR A 289 8.41 27.27 5.64
N ASP A 290 8.55 27.85 4.45
CA ASP A 290 9.66 27.57 3.53
C ASP A 290 11.00 28.07 4.09
N PHE A 291 11.01 29.22 4.78
CA PHE A 291 12.21 29.72 5.46
C PHE A 291 12.67 28.78 6.58
N ALA A 292 11.76 28.36 7.46
CA ALA A 292 12.07 27.48 8.58
C ALA A 292 12.57 26.12 8.10
N GLN A 293 11.96 25.56 7.05
CA GLN A 293 12.43 24.32 6.45
C GLN A 293 13.85 24.45 5.88
N THR A 294 14.16 25.52 5.17
CA THR A 294 15.45 25.66 4.47
C THR A 294 16.60 26.12 5.37
N LYS A 295 16.30 26.81 6.48
CA LYS A 295 17.31 27.44 7.35
C LYS A 295 17.33 26.94 8.78
N LEU A 296 16.20 26.46 9.31
CA LEU A 296 16.08 26.05 10.71
C LEU A 296 16.08 24.52 10.86
N MET A 297 15.54 23.77 9.90
CA MET A 297 15.68 22.31 9.88
C MET A 297 17.10 21.92 9.46
N ASN A 298 17.98 21.74 10.43
CA ASN A 298 19.27 21.10 10.17
C ASN A 298 19.13 19.60 10.40
N THR A 299 19.14 18.80 9.33
CA THR A 299 19.14 17.32 9.37
C THR A 299 20.50 16.75 9.80
N SER A 300 21.25 17.47 10.64
CA SER A 300 22.54 16.99 11.10
C SER A 300 22.32 15.84 12.10
N PRO A 301 22.93 14.66 11.90
CA PRO A 301 22.75 13.48 12.75
C PRO A 301 23.35 13.61 14.17
N ALA A 302 23.68 14.83 14.61
CA ALA A 302 24.50 15.10 15.77
C ALA A 302 23.74 15.08 17.11
N SER A 303 22.40 15.16 17.13
CA SER A 303 21.60 15.06 18.37
C SER A 303 20.64 13.87 18.30
N SER A 304 21.10 12.73 18.79
CA SER A 304 20.36 11.46 18.83
C SER A 304 19.31 11.41 19.95
N GLU A 305 18.40 12.39 19.98
CA GLU A 305 17.22 12.27 20.83
C GLU A 305 16.25 11.28 20.19
N ARG A 306 16.07 10.12 20.85
CA ARG A 306 15.20 9.06 20.35
C ARG A 306 13.75 9.39 20.64
N LEU A 307 12.97 9.62 19.60
CA LEU A 307 11.53 9.86 19.71
C LEU A 307 10.77 8.52 19.84
N LEU A 308 9.86 8.43 20.81
CA LEU A 308 8.98 7.27 20.97
C LEU A 308 7.82 7.36 19.96
N GLY A 309 7.86 6.49 18.95
CA GLY A 309 6.80 6.34 17.94
C GLY A 309 6.08 5.00 18.03
N GLN A 310 4.88 4.94 17.46
CA GLN A 310 4.13 3.72 17.18
C GLN A 310 4.22 3.37 15.70
N VAL A 311 4.17 2.08 15.39
CA VAL A 311 4.26 1.57 14.03
C VAL A 311 3.00 0.78 13.74
N ALA A 312 2.17 1.26 12.81
CA ALA A 312 1.01 0.54 12.33
C ALA A 312 1.43 -0.30 11.11
N THR A 313 1.45 -1.62 11.30
CA THR A 313 1.75 -2.59 10.23
C THR A 313 0.48 -3.37 9.87
N THR A 314 0.11 -3.39 8.59
CA THR A 314 -0.96 -4.25 8.10
C THR A 314 -0.38 -5.61 7.73
N SER A 315 -0.27 -6.52 8.71
CA SER A 315 0.10 -7.92 8.45
C SER A 315 -1.15 -8.77 8.22
N SER A 316 -1.20 -9.56 7.15
CA SER A 316 -2.22 -10.58 6.94
C SER A 316 -1.97 -11.77 7.89
N GLN A 317 -2.54 -11.70 9.10
CA GLN A 317 -2.48 -12.80 10.06
C GLN A 317 -3.75 -13.65 9.97
N LEU A 318 -3.58 -14.96 10.13
CA LEU A 318 -4.69 -15.90 10.32
C LEU A 318 -5.27 -15.68 11.72
N VAL A 319 -6.33 -14.88 11.81
CA VAL A 319 -7.08 -14.67 13.05
C VAL A 319 -8.27 -15.64 13.10
N ALA A 320 -8.30 -16.50 14.12
CA ALA A 320 -9.44 -17.36 14.35
C ALA A 320 -10.69 -16.52 14.67
N ARG A 321 -11.80 -16.78 13.98
CA ARG A 321 -13.05 -16.03 14.19
C ARG A 321 -13.54 -16.24 15.62
N GLN A 322 -13.76 -15.14 16.34
CA GLN A 322 -14.21 -15.15 17.74
C GLN A 322 -15.47 -16.00 17.93
N ALA A 323 -16.46 -15.89 17.03
CA ALA A 323 -17.69 -16.68 17.09
C ALA A 323 -17.42 -18.20 17.03
N SER A 324 -16.58 -18.65 16.09
CA SER A 324 -16.23 -20.07 15.95
C SER A 324 -15.51 -20.61 17.19
N VAL A 325 -14.61 -19.81 17.78
CA VAL A 325 -13.93 -20.18 19.03
C VAL A 325 -14.92 -20.28 20.19
N ARG A 326 -15.84 -19.32 20.32
CA ARG A 326 -16.86 -19.35 21.39
C ARG A 326 -17.82 -20.52 21.27
N ILE A 327 -18.24 -20.88 20.06
CA ILE A 327 -19.08 -22.06 19.82
C ILE A 327 -18.32 -23.34 20.18
N ALA A 328 -17.05 -23.46 19.78
CA ALA A 328 -16.22 -24.62 20.14
C ALA A 328 -16.01 -24.74 21.65
N GLN A 329 -15.75 -23.62 22.34
CA GLN A 329 -15.65 -23.57 23.81
C GLN A 329 -16.96 -23.99 24.47
N ALA A 330 -18.11 -23.50 23.99
CA ALA A 330 -19.42 -23.86 24.52
C ALA A 330 -19.73 -25.35 24.32
N ALA A 331 -19.46 -25.89 23.13
CA ALA A 331 -19.64 -27.31 22.84
C ALA A 331 -18.75 -28.20 23.70
N LEU A 332 -17.48 -27.83 23.91
CA LEU A 332 -16.58 -28.52 24.81
C LEU A 332 -17.04 -28.43 26.27
N ALA A 333 -17.51 -27.26 26.72
CA ALA A 333 -18.07 -27.10 28.06
C ALA A 333 -19.29 -28.00 28.27
N VAL A 334 -20.20 -28.07 27.29
CA VAL A 334 -21.33 -29.00 27.32
C VAL A 334 -20.87 -30.46 27.36
N LEU A 335 -19.85 -30.84 26.56
CA LEU A 335 -19.28 -32.19 26.61
C LEU A 335 -18.66 -32.51 27.97
N VAL A 336 -17.98 -31.56 28.60
CA VAL A 336 -17.45 -31.71 29.97
C VAL A 336 -18.59 -31.88 30.96
N VAL A 337 -19.65 -31.07 30.87
CA VAL A 337 -20.83 -31.19 31.73
C VAL A 337 -21.49 -32.55 31.54
N VAL A 338 -21.69 -33.01 30.30
CA VAL A 338 -22.24 -34.34 30.01
C VAL A 338 -21.32 -35.43 30.55
N ALA A 339 -20.00 -35.32 30.40
CA ALA A 339 -19.06 -36.30 30.95
C ALA A 339 -19.09 -36.33 32.48
N VAL A 340 -19.18 -35.18 33.14
CA VAL A 340 -19.33 -35.08 34.61
C VAL A 340 -20.67 -35.67 35.04
N ILE A 341 -21.77 -35.38 34.34
CA ILE A 341 -23.08 -35.99 34.59
C ILE A 341 -22.97 -37.51 34.47
N VAL A 342 -22.45 -38.03 33.36
CA VAL A 342 -22.27 -39.47 33.14
C VAL A 342 -21.39 -40.08 34.23
N PHE A 343 -20.32 -39.40 34.66
CA PHE A 343 -19.42 -39.87 35.71
C PHE A 343 -20.06 -39.87 37.11
N VAL A 344 -20.80 -38.81 37.46
CA VAL A 344 -21.46 -38.66 38.76
C VAL A 344 -22.67 -39.59 38.88
N PHE A 345 -23.46 -39.70 37.81
CA PHE A 345 -24.63 -40.59 37.76
C PHE A 345 -24.29 -42.00 37.30
N GLN A 346 -23.01 -42.35 37.14
CA GLN A 346 -22.62 -43.70 36.75
C GLN A 346 -23.09 -44.69 37.83
N PRO A 347 -23.97 -45.65 37.48
CA PRO A 347 -24.40 -46.65 38.45
C PRO A 347 -23.20 -47.50 38.86
N ARG A 348 -22.84 -47.48 40.15
CA ARG A 348 -21.79 -48.31 40.73
C ARG A 348 -22.31 -49.74 40.96
N ALA A 349 -22.51 -50.49 39.88
CA ALA A 349 -22.79 -51.91 39.96
C ALA A 349 -21.49 -52.70 39.82
N ASN A 350 -21.00 -53.27 40.93
CA ASN A 350 -19.84 -54.17 40.92
C ASN A 350 -20.27 -55.57 40.45
N LEU A 351 -20.42 -55.74 39.15
CA LEU A 351 -20.64 -57.05 38.56
C LEU A 351 -19.30 -57.82 38.52
N PRO A 352 -19.26 -59.12 38.86
CA PRO A 352 -18.04 -59.92 38.88
C PRO A 352 -17.47 -60.22 37.47
N VAL A 353 -18.30 -60.05 36.44
CA VAL A 353 -17.99 -60.29 35.02
C VAL A 353 -18.68 -59.21 34.19
N ASP A 354 -18.04 -58.77 33.10
CA ASP A 354 -18.58 -57.78 32.17
C ASP A 354 -19.91 -58.24 31.52
N PRO A 355 -21.06 -57.60 31.80
CA PRO A 355 -22.37 -58.01 31.29
C PRO A 355 -22.52 -57.89 29.77
N ALA A 356 -21.63 -57.17 29.07
CA ALA A 356 -21.69 -57.08 27.61
C ALA A 356 -21.20 -58.36 26.91
N SER A 357 -20.47 -59.23 27.61
CA SER A 357 -20.02 -60.51 27.06
C SER A 357 -21.17 -61.52 27.03
N ILE A 358 -21.25 -62.30 25.95
CA ILE A 358 -22.18 -63.43 25.83
C ILE A 358 -21.89 -64.47 26.93
N ALA A 359 -20.62 -64.61 27.35
CA ALA A 359 -20.21 -65.55 28.39
C ALA A 359 -20.74 -65.12 29.77
N ALA A 360 -20.68 -63.82 30.05
CA ALA A 360 -21.24 -63.26 31.28
C ALA A 360 -22.76 -63.38 31.33
N GLN A 361 -23.43 -63.22 30.18
CA GLN A 361 -24.87 -63.40 30.07
C GLN A 361 -25.26 -64.87 30.27
N ALA A 362 -24.49 -65.83 29.77
CA ALA A 362 -24.70 -67.26 30.03
C ALA A 362 -24.46 -67.61 31.51
N PHE A 363 -23.40 -67.05 32.10
CA PHE A 363 -23.10 -67.16 33.54
C PHE A 363 -24.25 -66.64 34.42
N LEU A 364 -24.78 -65.46 34.07
CA LEU A 364 -25.96 -64.86 34.73
C LEU A 364 -27.18 -65.78 34.61
N LEU A 365 -27.44 -66.30 33.41
CA LEU A 365 -28.62 -67.12 33.12
C LEU A 365 -28.56 -68.49 33.81
N GLN A 366 -27.36 -69.05 33.99
CA GLN A 366 -27.16 -70.30 34.74
C GLN A 366 -27.40 -70.14 36.24
N HIS A 367 -27.03 -68.98 36.80
CA HIS A 367 -27.30 -68.64 38.19
C HIS A 367 -28.77 -68.36 38.45
N SER A 368 -29.47 -67.67 37.54
CA SER A 368 -30.91 -67.35 37.63
C SER A 368 -31.82 -68.35 36.89
N ARG A 369 -31.39 -69.61 36.74
CA ARG A 369 -32.03 -70.60 35.83
C ARG A 369 -33.48 -70.92 36.20
N GLU A 370 -33.87 -70.81 37.47
CA GLU A 370 -35.23 -71.21 37.88
C GLU A 370 -36.29 -70.15 37.52
N GLU A 371 -35.96 -68.85 37.64
CA GLU A 371 -36.94 -67.77 37.44
C GLU A 371 -36.93 -67.21 36.01
N ILE A 372 -35.77 -66.78 35.50
CA ILE A 372 -35.68 -66.19 34.14
C ILE A 372 -35.86 -67.24 33.05
N ALA A 373 -35.23 -68.41 33.21
CA ALA A 373 -35.22 -69.37 32.12
C ALA A 373 -36.62 -69.91 31.85
N GLU A 374 -37.55 -69.84 32.81
CA GLU A 374 -38.97 -70.17 32.61
C GLU A 374 -39.70 -69.07 31.80
N VAL A 375 -39.43 -67.79 32.07
CA VAL A 375 -40.04 -66.66 31.37
C VAL A 375 -39.56 -66.55 29.92
N VAL A 376 -38.29 -66.86 29.67
CA VAL A 376 -37.65 -66.72 28.35
C VAL A 376 -37.64 -68.06 27.57
N ARG A 377 -38.15 -69.16 28.17
CA ARG A 377 -38.25 -70.47 27.51
C ARG A 377 -39.07 -70.38 26.23
N ASP A 378 -38.64 -71.11 25.20
CA ASP A 378 -39.30 -71.17 23.88
C ASP A 378 -39.38 -69.83 23.12
N THR A 379 -38.79 -68.75 23.65
CA THR A 379 -38.80 -67.45 22.97
C THR A 379 -37.72 -67.35 21.88
N SER A 380 -36.78 -68.28 21.77
CA SER A 380 -35.64 -68.21 20.83
C SER A 380 -36.03 -68.00 19.36
N THR A 381 -37.20 -68.51 18.97
CA THR A 381 -37.76 -68.48 17.61
C THR A 381 -38.76 -67.34 17.41
N MET A 382 -39.14 -66.61 18.47
CA MET A 382 -40.10 -65.51 18.40
C MET A 382 -39.47 -64.23 17.82
N THR A 383 -40.30 -63.39 17.20
CA THR A 383 -39.88 -62.04 16.76
C THR A 383 -39.71 -61.09 17.93
N THR A 384 -39.02 -59.96 17.72
CA THR A 384 -38.82 -58.93 18.77
C THR A 384 -40.12 -58.41 19.37
N ALA A 385 -41.12 -58.15 18.55
CA ALA A 385 -42.43 -57.67 19.00
C ALA A 385 -43.15 -58.73 19.86
N GLN A 386 -43.09 -60.00 19.44
CA GLN A 386 -43.67 -61.11 20.19
C GLN A 386 -42.95 -61.35 21.52
N THR A 387 -41.62 -61.22 21.55
CA THR A 387 -40.89 -61.32 22.81
C THR A 387 -41.12 -60.15 23.74
N LEU A 388 -41.27 -58.94 23.19
CA LEU A 388 -41.58 -57.78 24.01
C LEU A 388 -42.96 -57.94 24.64
N ALA A 389 -43.95 -58.40 23.88
CA ALA A 389 -45.28 -58.73 24.41
C ALA A 389 -45.23 -59.86 25.46
N ALA A 390 -44.37 -60.86 25.29
CA ALA A 390 -44.20 -61.94 26.27
C ALA A 390 -43.50 -61.48 27.57
N LEU A 391 -42.74 -60.38 27.52
CA LEU A 391 -41.97 -59.82 28.63
C LEU A 391 -42.61 -58.58 29.26
N GLU A 392 -43.72 -58.08 28.69
CA GLU A 392 -44.36 -56.79 29.05
C GLU A 392 -44.81 -56.75 30.52
N ASP A 393 -45.27 -57.90 31.06
CA ASP A 393 -45.75 -58.04 32.45
C ASP A 393 -44.68 -58.51 33.45
N CYS A 394 -43.40 -58.51 33.05
CA CYS A 394 -42.29 -58.99 33.87
C CYS A 394 -41.38 -57.83 34.32
N GLU A 395 -41.20 -57.68 35.65
CA GLU A 395 -40.17 -56.81 36.22
C GLU A 395 -38.91 -57.62 36.49
N PHE A 396 -37.75 -57.09 36.09
CA PHE A 396 -36.43 -57.71 36.30
C PHE A 396 -35.62 -56.90 37.31
N ALA A 397 -35.15 -57.54 38.37
CA ALA A 397 -34.28 -56.91 39.36
C ALA A 397 -33.04 -57.77 39.63
N ILE A 398 -31.86 -57.16 39.68
CA ILE A 398 -30.63 -57.85 40.05
C ILE A 398 -30.50 -57.82 41.57
N GLN A 399 -30.53 -58.98 42.22
CA GLN A 399 -30.28 -59.11 43.66
C GLN A 399 -28.87 -59.66 43.89
N HIS A 400 -28.09 -58.97 44.70
CA HIS A 400 -26.73 -59.38 45.08
C HIS A 400 -26.73 -59.87 46.53
N ASN A 401 -27.01 -61.16 46.75
CA ASN A 401 -27.03 -61.76 48.08
C ASN A 401 -26.18 -63.04 48.09
N ARG A 402 -24.85 -62.88 48.18
CA ARG A 402 -23.81 -63.93 48.02
C ARG A 402 -23.77 -64.64 46.65
N ARG A 403 -24.85 -64.60 45.87
CA ARG A 403 -24.98 -65.03 44.47
C ARG A 403 -25.65 -63.92 43.66
N LEU A 404 -25.31 -63.82 42.38
CA LEU A 404 -25.87 -62.83 41.45
C LEU A 404 -27.07 -63.45 40.75
N GLU A 405 -28.26 -63.10 41.18
CA GLU A 405 -29.52 -63.65 40.66
C GLU A 405 -30.38 -62.51 40.13
N ILE A 406 -31.10 -62.78 39.04
CA ILE A 406 -32.06 -61.84 38.49
C ILE A 406 -33.45 -62.36 38.87
N LEU A 407 -34.15 -61.60 39.70
CA LEU A 407 -35.51 -61.89 40.11
C LEU A 407 -36.48 -61.48 39.00
N THR A 408 -37.44 -62.35 38.71
CA THR A 408 -38.56 -62.00 37.84
C THR A 408 -39.84 -61.88 38.65
N ARG A 409 -40.40 -60.67 38.72
CA ARG A 409 -41.72 -60.45 39.33
C ARG A 409 -42.75 -60.33 38.21
N ARG A 410 -43.64 -61.32 38.08
CA ARG A 410 -44.74 -61.31 37.11
C ARG A 410 -45.98 -60.66 37.73
N SER A 411 -46.53 -59.63 37.08
CA SER A 411 -47.66 -58.84 37.62
C SER A 411 -49.06 -59.33 37.18
N GLY A 412 -49.18 -60.46 36.47
CA GLY A 412 -50.46 -60.98 35.96
C GLY A 412 -50.50 -62.50 35.68
N GLN A 413 -51.70 -63.05 35.41
CA GLN A 413 -51.90 -64.45 35.02
C GLN A 413 -51.35 -64.73 33.59
N PRO A 414 -50.84 -65.94 33.31
CA PRO A 414 -50.19 -66.25 32.04
C PRO A 414 -51.19 -66.19 30.88
N GLY A 415 -51.02 -65.21 29.99
CA GLY A 415 -51.63 -65.24 28.67
C GLY A 415 -51.07 -66.43 27.88
N GLN A 416 -51.94 -67.31 27.37
CA GLN A 416 -51.52 -68.39 26.47
C GLN A 416 -50.94 -67.78 25.18
N ILE A 417 -49.63 -67.91 25.01
CA ILE A 417 -48.94 -67.51 23.80
C ILE A 417 -49.32 -68.53 22.71
N PRO A 418 -49.90 -68.12 21.57
CA PRO A 418 -50.18 -69.06 20.49
C PRO A 418 -48.87 -69.67 19.97
N MET A 419 -48.73 -70.99 20.13
CA MET A 419 -47.68 -71.79 19.49
C MET A 419 -47.93 -71.81 17.97
N GLY A 420 -47.54 -70.73 17.30
CA GLY A 420 -47.51 -70.66 15.84
C GLY A 420 -46.14 -71.09 15.32
N THR A 421 -46.11 -72.19 14.55
CA THR A 421 -44.94 -72.79 13.87
C THR A 421 -44.45 -72.01 12.65
N THR A 422 -44.68 -70.69 12.57
CA THR A 422 -44.27 -69.89 11.41
C THR A 422 -42.84 -69.40 11.54
N SER A 423 -41.99 -69.82 10.59
CA SER A 423 -40.61 -69.37 10.39
C SER A 423 -40.50 -67.85 10.57
N ALA A 424 -39.85 -67.43 11.65
CA ALA A 424 -39.77 -66.01 12.00
C ALA A 424 -38.93 -65.23 10.97
N PRO A 425 -39.36 -64.01 10.60
CA PRO A 425 -38.59 -63.16 9.70
C PRO A 425 -37.22 -62.81 10.31
N SER A 426 -36.15 -62.98 9.53
CA SER A 426 -34.78 -62.66 9.93
C SER A 426 -34.64 -61.18 10.31
N TRP A 427 -34.07 -60.88 11.48
CA TRP A 427 -33.70 -59.51 11.85
C TRP A 427 -32.62 -58.99 10.91
N ARG A 428 -32.90 -57.86 10.24
CA ARG A 428 -31.96 -57.17 9.36
C ARG A 428 -32.02 -55.67 9.64
N PRO A 429 -30.97 -55.06 10.23
CA PRO A 429 -30.94 -53.62 10.39
C PRO A 429 -30.85 -52.95 9.01
N VAL A 430 -31.51 -51.81 8.85
CA VAL A 430 -31.55 -51.04 7.60
C VAL A 430 -30.14 -50.75 7.07
N VAL A 431 -29.20 -50.48 8.00
CA VAL A 431 -27.79 -50.19 7.74
C VAL A 431 -27.03 -51.38 7.12
N LEU A 432 -27.49 -52.62 7.31
CA LEU A 432 -26.90 -53.81 6.67
C LEU A 432 -27.63 -54.24 5.39
N SER A 433 -28.69 -53.54 5.00
CA SER A 433 -29.40 -53.86 3.75
C SER A 433 -28.45 -53.73 2.54
N PRO A 434 -28.61 -54.58 1.52
CA PRO A 434 -27.77 -54.50 0.31
C PRO A 434 -27.92 -53.13 -0.39
N VAL A 435 -29.13 -52.56 -0.35
CA VAL A 435 -29.41 -51.22 -0.90
C VAL A 435 -28.60 -50.15 -0.18
N PHE A 436 -28.56 -50.17 1.16
CA PHE A 436 -27.78 -49.22 1.93
C PHE A 436 -26.28 -49.36 1.67
N LYS A 437 -25.75 -50.58 1.57
CA LYS A 437 -24.32 -50.83 1.26
C LYS A 437 -23.93 -50.26 -0.09
N ILE A 438 -24.72 -50.54 -1.13
CA ILE A 438 -24.47 -50.04 -2.49
C ILE A 438 -24.61 -48.52 -2.51
N SER A 439 -25.65 -47.98 -1.88
CA SER A 439 -25.87 -46.54 -1.77
C SER A 439 -24.72 -45.84 -1.07
N LEU A 440 -24.25 -46.36 0.07
CA LEU A 440 -23.12 -45.79 0.81
C LEU A 440 -21.83 -45.79 -0.02
N GLY A 441 -21.53 -46.90 -0.69
CA GLY A 441 -20.38 -46.98 -1.61
C GLY A 441 -20.48 -45.99 -2.76
N PHE A 442 -21.66 -45.85 -3.35
CA PHE A 442 -21.92 -44.88 -4.42
C PHE A 442 -21.78 -43.43 -3.96
N VAL A 443 -22.28 -43.08 -2.77
CA VAL A 443 -22.13 -41.74 -2.19
C VAL A 443 -20.65 -41.40 -1.96
N ILE A 444 -19.86 -42.35 -1.44
CA ILE A 444 -18.41 -42.15 -1.26
C ILE A 444 -17.72 -41.94 -2.62
N LEU A 445 -18.05 -42.76 -3.63
CA LEU A 445 -17.50 -42.61 -4.98
C LEU A 445 -17.85 -41.26 -5.61
N MET A 446 -19.12 -40.85 -5.52
CA MET A 446 -19.58 -39.55 -6.00
C MET A 446 -18.91 -38.39 -5.28
N THR A 447 -18.61 -38.53 -3.99
CA THR A 447 -17.85 -37.52 -3.24
C THR A 447 -16.44 -37.37 -3.79
N ILE A 448 -15.75 -38.48 -4.10
CA ILE A 448 -14.40 -38.44 -4.70
C ILE A 448 -14.42 -37.74 -6.05
N VAL A 449 -15.39 -38.08 -6.91
CA VAL A 449 -15.57 -37.45 -8.24
C VAL A 449 -15.90 -35.97 -8.10
N GLY A 450 -16.83 -35.61 -7.21
CA GLY A 450 -17.22 -34.22 -6.95
C GLY A 450 -16.05 -33.36 -6.48
N LEU A 451 -15.20 -33.89 -5.59
CA LEU A 451 -13.99 -33.20 -5.13
C LEU A 451 -12.97 -32.95 -6.25
N GLU A 452 -12.85 -33.88 -7.21
CA GLU A 452 -11.96 -33.71 -8.37
C GLU A 452 -12.51 -32.69 -9.36
N ILE A 453 -13.81 -32.71 -9.62
CA ILE A 453 -14.48 -31.74 -10.48
C ILE A 453 -14.33 -30.34 -9.89
N ALA A 454 -14.62 -30.18 -8.59
CA ALA A 454 -14.48 -28.92 -7.90
C ALA A 454 -13.03 -28.41 -7.91
N LEU A 455 -12.04 -29.29 -7.72
CA LEU A 455 -10.62 -28.91 -7.79
C LEU A 455 -10.24 -28.45 -9.21
N ARG A 456 -10.64 -29.20 -10.24
CA ARG A 456 -10.36 -28.81 -11.64
C ARG A 456 -11.03 -27.50 -12.01
N GLN A 457 -12.23 -27.26 -11.53
CA GLN A 457 -12.92 -25.99 -11.75
C GLN A 457 -12.22 -24.85 -11.01
N SER A 458 -11.80 -25.06 -9.77
CA SER A 458 -11.02 -24.08 -8.99
C SER A 458 -9.71 -23.73 -9.70
N ASP A 459 -9.00 -24.73 -10.22
CA ASP A 459 -7.73 -24.54 -10.94
C ASP A 459 -7.94 -23.82 -12.28
N LYS A 460 -9.04 -24.13 -13.00
CA LYS A 460 -9.35 -23.51 -14.29
C LYS A 460 -9.82 -22.06 -14.15
N ASP A 461 -10.68 -21.80 -13.18
CA ASP A 461 -11.31 -20.50 -13.00
C ASP A 461 -10.56 -19.60 -12.00
N HIS A 462 -9.43 -20.06 -11.44
CA HIS A 462 -8.65 -19.39 -10.39
C HIS A 462 -9.47 -19.09 -9.12
N GLY A 463 -10.31 -20.03 -8.69
CA GLY A 463 -11.19 -19.93 -7.52
C GLY A 463 -12.67 -19.83 -7.85
N PHE A 464 -13.51 -19.98 -6.82
CA PHE A 464 -14.97 -20.07 -6.97
C PHE A 464 -15.70 -18.74 -6.84
N ALA A 465 -15.25 -17.87 -5.93
CA ALA A 465 -15.95 -16.65 -5.55
C ALA A 465 -14.98 -15.59 -5.01
N ASP A 466 -15.34 -14.33 -5.23
CA ASP A 466 -14.63 -13.15 -4.72
C ASP A 466 -15.11 -12.82 -3.30
N LEU A 467 -14.23 -12.30 -2.44
CA LEU A 467 -14.49 -12.07 -1.01
C LEU A 467 -15.14 -10.71 -0.66
N HIS A 468 -16.14 -10.24 -1.43
CA HIS A 468 -16.64 -8.86 -1.32
C HIS A 468 -18.01 -8.70 -0.62
N SER A 469 -18.68 -9.77 -0.19
CA SER A 469 -20.04 -9.72 0.36
C SER A 469 -20.25 -10.60 1.60
N GLU A 470 -21.05 -10.12 2.55
CA GLU A 470 -21.39 -10.83 3.80
C GLU A 470 -22.06 -12.21 3.61
N SER A 471 -22.53 -12.53 2.39
CA SER A 471 -23.16 -13.81 2.04
C SER A 471 -22.18 -14.99 1.92
N GLU A 472 -20.88 -14.73 1.96
CA GLU A 472 -19.80 -15.66 1.59
C GLU A 472 -19.40 -16.67 2.66
N THR A 473 -20.02 -16.62 3.85
CA THR A 473 -19.72 -17.58 4.94
C THR A 473 -20.31 -18.96 4.72
N SER A 474 -21.29 -19.12 3.83
CA SER A 474 -22.00 -20.39 3.63
C SER A 474 -21.14 -21.47 2.97
N TRP A 475 -20.26 -21.10 2.03
CA TRP A 475 -19.44 -22.05 1.28
C TRP A 475 -18.41 -22.76 2.15
N THR A 476 -17.86 -22.09 3.18
CA THR A 476 -16.84 -22.67 4.07
C THR A 476 -17.42 -23.74 5.00
N TYR A 477 -18.72 -23.68 5.35
CA TYR A 477 -19.33 -24.63 6.29
C TYR A 477 -20.01 -25.83 5.63
N PHE A 478 -20.39 -25.72 4.35
CA PHE A 478 -21.13 -26.78 3.65
C PHE A 478 -20.33 -28.10 3.56
N ALA A 479 -19.08 -28.05 3.12
CA ALA A 479 -18.24 -29.24 2.95
C ALA A 479 -17.92 -29.96 4.29
N PRO A 480 -17.54 -29.26 5.39
CA PRO A 480 -17.43 -29.85 6.71
C PRO A 480 -18.70 -30.55 7.20
N ILE A 481 -19.86 -29.91 7.03
CA ILE A 481 -21.14 -30.48 7.48
C ILE A 481 -21.46 -31.76 6.71
N TYR A 482 -21.35 -31.74 5.39
CA TYR A 482 -21.62 -32.90 4.53
C TYR A 482 -20.71 -34.09 4.89
N LEU A 483 -19.40 -33.86 5.01
CA LEU A 483 -18.44 -34.93 5.31
C LEU A 483 -18.54 -35.43 6.76
N PHE A 484 -19.01 -34.59 7.68
CA PHE A 484 -19.34 -35.01 9.04
C PHE A 484 -20.50 -36.01 9.04
N PHE A 485 -21.59 -35.73 8.33
CA PHE A 485 -22.72 -36.67 8.18
C PHE A 485 -22.30 -37.96 7.48
N LEU A 486 -21.50 -37.87 6.42
CA LEU A 486 -20.94 -39.07 5.76
C LEU A 486 -20.12 -39.93 6.74
N GLY A 487 -19.27 -39.30 7.56
CA GLY A 487 -18.52 -39.98 8.60
C GLY A 487 -19.40 -40.67 9.64
N LEU A 488 -20.53 -40.07 10.04
CA LEU A 488 -21.51 -40.69 10.94
C LEU A 488 -22.17 -41.93 10.32
N LEU A 489 -22.54 -41.87 9.04
CA LEU A 489 -23.13 -43.01 8.32
C LEU A 489 -22.14 -44.18 8.23
N VAL A 490 -20.88 -43.91 7.92
CA VAL A 490 -19.80 -44.92 7.88
C VAL A 490 -19.52 -45.48 9.27
N SER A 491 -19.53 -44.65 10.31
CA SER A 491 -19.38 -45.09 11.71
C SER A 491 -20.53 -46.00 12.16
N SER A 492 -21.77 -45.68 11.78
CA SER A 492 -22.96 -46.50 12.07
C SER A 492 -22.89 -47.87 11.38
N TYR A 493 -22.45 -47.89 10.12
CA TYR A 493 -22.24 -49.12 9.36
C TYR A 493 -21.18 -50.03 9.97
N THR A 494 -20.01 -49.46 10.28
CA THR A 494 -18.90 -50.22 10.89
C THR A 494 -19.25 -50.73 12.29
N PHE A 495 -19.91 -49.92 13.12
CA PHE A 495 -20.39 -50.36 14.43
C PHE A 495 -21.36 -51.54 14.32
N SER A 496 -22.31 -51.48 13.38
CA SER A 496 -23.29 -52.55 13.16
C SER A 496 -22.64 -53.86 12.72
N ILE A 497 -21.58 -53.80 11.90
CA ILE A 497 -20.81 -54.99 11.49
C ILE A 497 -19.99 -55.54 12.65
N SER A 498 -19.28 -54.68 13.38
CA SER A 498 -18.49 -55.11 14.53
C SER A 498 -19.36 -55.76 15.60
N ALA A 499 -20.57 -55.25 15.85
CA ALA A 499 -21.52 -55.87 16.78
C ALA A 499 -21.99 -57.27 16.34
N LEU A 500 -22.00 -57.55 15.04
CA LEU A 500 -22.43 -58.83 14.46
C LEU A 500 -21.30 -59.83 14.26
N GLU A 501 -20.05 -59.38 14.25
CA GLU A 501 -18.85 -60.18 14.05
C GLU A 501 -18.81 -61.50 14.87
N PRO A 502 -19.03 -61.53 16.20
CA PRO A 502 -18.95 -62.77 16.98
C PRO A 502 -20.01 -63.81 16.55
N PHE A 503 -21.22 -63.35 16.22
CA PHE A 503 -22.33 -64.22 15.77
C PHE A 503 -22.07 -64.75 14.36
N LEU A 504 -21.55 -63.91 13.46
CA LEU A 504 -21.16 -64.32 12.11
C LEU A 504 -20.05 -65.39 12.17
N LEU A 505 -19.03 -65.21 13.00
CA LEU A 505 -17.95 -66.19 13.14
C LEU A 505 -18.44 -67.54 13.70
N MET A 506 -19.33 -67.54 14.71
CA MET A 506 -19.91 -68.77 15.30
C MET A 506 -20.86 -69.50 14.36
N SER A 507 -21.56 -68.77 13.48
CA SER A 507 -22.48 -69.39 12.52
C SER A 507 -21.77 -70.06 11.34
N GLN A 508 -20.55 -69.61 11.00
CA GLN A 508 -19.77 -70.18 9.90
C GLN A 508 -18.98 -71.40 10.34
N SER A 509 -18.44 -71.38 11.55
CA SER A 509 -17.68 -72.52 12.10
C SER A 509 -17.61 -72.43 13.64
N PRO A 510 -17.50 -73.58 14.34
CA PRO A 510 -17.22 -73.61 15.76
C PRO A 510 -16.00 -72.76 16.16
N GLN A 511 -16.21 -71.74 17.00
CA GLN A 511 -15.17 -70.81 17.46
C GLN A 511 -14.76 -71.05 18.91
N VAL A 512 -13.50 -70.74 19.23
CA VAL A 512 -13.00 -70.72 20.62
C VAL A 512 -13.57 -69.55 21.42
N ALA A 513 -13.77 -69.74 22.73
CA ALA A 513 -14.37 -68.76 23.64
C ALA A 513 -13.78 -67.33 23.51
N SER A 514 -12.46 -67.23 23.40
CA SER A 514 -11.73 -65.95 23.33
C SER A 514 -11.97 -65.15 22.05
N LYS A 515 -12.45 -65.79 20.98
CA LYS A 515 -12.71 -65.17 19.67
C LYS A 515 -14.20 -64.91 19.42
N SER A 516 -15.10 -65.58 20.14
CA SER A 516 -16.54 -65.46 19.95
C SER A 516 -17.26 -64.94 21.19
N VAL A 517 -17.49 -65.80 22.17
CA VAL A 517 -18.42 -65.57 23.28
C VAL A 517 -17.89 -64.52 24.26
N ARG A 518 -16.56 -64.43 24.43
CA ARG A 518 -15.92 -63.40 25.27
C ARG A 518 -15.70 -62.06 24.56
N TYR A 519 -15.73 -62.04 23.23
CA TYR A 519 -15.39 -60.84 22.47
C TYR A 519 -16.50 -59.78 22.59
N THR A 520 -16.19 -58.65 23.23
CA THR A 520 -17.09 -57.50 23.41
C THR A 520 -16.65 -56.31 22.54
N PRO A 521 -17.08 -56.24 21.26
CA PRO A 521 -16.66 -55.18 20.36
C PRO A 521 -17.16 -53.79 20.80
N ALA A 522 -18.32 -53.71 21.45
CA ALA A 522 -18.94 -52.45 21.87
C ALA A 522 -18.19 -51.72 23.00
N GLN A 523 -17.34 -52.41 23.76
CA GLN A 523 -16.62 -51.83 24.90
C GLN A 523 -15.15 -51.49 24.62
N ARG A 524 -14.63 -51.88 23.45
CA ARG A 524 -13.24 -51.62 23.08
C ARG A 524 -13.14 -50.33 22.28
N THR A 525 -12.09 -49.55 22.55
CA THR A 525 -11.73 -48.41 21.71
C THR A 525 -11.37 -48.88 20.30
N SER A 526 -11.46 -47.99 19.29
CA SER A 526 -11.11 -48.33 17.90
C SER A 526 -9.69 -48.90 17.76
N VAL A 527 -8.75 -48.41 18.58
CA VAL A 527 -7.37 -48.95 18.67
C VAL A 527 -7.37 -50.35 19.29
N GLY A 528 -8.11 -50.55 20.38
CA GLY A 528 -8.25 -51.86 21.03
C GLY A 528 -8.92 -52.91 20.13
N LEU A 529 -9.86 -52.49 19.28
CA LEU A 529 -10.48 -53.32 18.24
C LEU A 529 -9.47 -53.71 17.16
N ALA A 530 -8.67 -52.76 16.67
CA ALA A 530 -7.62 -53.05 15.69
C ALA A 530 -6.58 -54.04 16.24
N PHE A 531 -6.11 -53.83 17.46
CA PHE A 531 -5.15 -54.72 18.10
C PHE A 531 -5.72 -56.14 18.29
N HIS A 532 -6.97 -56.24 18.73
CA HIS A 532 -7.66 -57.52 18.83
C HIS A 532 -7.78 -58.20 17.47
N ALA A 533 -8.23 -57.48 16.45
CA ALA A 533 -8.41 -58.02 15.10
C ALA A 533 -7.09 -58.53 14.49
N ILE A 534 -5.97 -57.82 14.73
CA ILE A 534 -4.63 -58.27 14.33
C ILE A 534 -4.25 -59.55 15.09
N ARG A 535 -4.40 -59.57 16.41
CA ARG A 535 -4.04 -60.72 17.26
C ARG A 535 -4.80 -62.00 16.89
N TYR A 536 -6.08 -61.89 16.54
CA TYR A 536 -6.95 -63.03 16.22
C TYR A 536 -7.19 -63.24 14.72
N ARG A 537 -6.45 -62.51 13.87
CA ARG A 537 -6.48 -62.57 12.39
C ARG A 537 -7.90 -62.42 11.81
N SER A 538 -8.69 -61.47 12.34
CA SER A 538 -10.00 -61.14 11.78
C SER A 538 -9.89 -60.02 10.75
N TYR A 539 -10.05 -60.36 9.47
CA TYR A 539 -9.96 -59.39 8.38
C TYR A 539 -11.13 -58.37 8.39
N ILE A 540 -12.33 -58.80 8.79
CA ILE A 540 -13.52 -57.94 8.85
C ILE A 540 -13.41 -56.95 10.01
N GLY A 541 -13.04 -57.44 11.21
CA GLY A 541 -12.79 -56.60 12.38
C GLY A 541 -11.66 -55.60 12.13
N LEU A 542 -10.59 -56.02 11.44
CA LEU A 542 -9.48 -55.13 11.09
C LEU A 542 -9.92 -54.02 10.15
N ALA A 543 -10.69 -54.34 9.10
CA ALA A 543 -11.22 -53.36 8.15
C ALA A 543 -12.18 -52.35 8.82
N CYS A 544 -13.05 -52.80 9.74
CA CYS A 544 -13.95 -51.91 10.47
C CYS A 544 -13.17 -50.98 11.42
N ALA A 545 -12.18 -51.53 12.14
CA ALA A 545 -11.35 -50.76 13.06
C ALA A 545 -10.49 -49.71 12.33
N THR A 546 -9.92 -50.05 11.16
CA THR A 546 -9.16 -49.09 10.35
C THR A 546 -10.06 -48.00 9.77
N ILE A 547 -11.27 -48.32 9.28
CA ILE A 547 -12.23 -47.31 8.83
C ILE A 547 -12.56 -46.34 9.99
N MET A 548 -12.84 -46.84 11.19
CA MET A 548 -13.11 -46.00 12.37
C MET A 548 -11.92 -45.08 12.72
N LEU A 549 -10.69 -45.56 12.55
CA LEU A 549 -9.48 -44.76 12.78
C LEU A 549 -9.24 -43.70 11.69
N LEU A 550 -9.71 -43.90 10.45
CA LEU A 550 -9.55 -42.95 9.36
C LEU A 550 -10.56 -41.77 9.42
N ILE A 551 -11.72 -41.96 10.06
CA ILE A 551 -12.78 -40.91 10.14
C ILE A 551 -12.29 -39.60 10.80
N PRO A 552 -11.53 -39.60 11.91
CA PRO A 552 -10.97 -38.38 12.47
C PRO A 552 -10.03 -37.64 11.51
N PHE A 553 -9.15 -38.37 10.79
CA PHE A 553 -8.23 -37.77 9.81
C PHE A 553 -8.98 -37.15 8.64
N LEU A 554 -10.09 -37.78 8.22
CA LEU A 554 -10.99 -37.21 7.22
C LEU A 554 -11.46 -35.83 7.68
N LYS A 555 -11.96 -35.70 8.91
CA LYS A 555 -12.45 -34.42 9.47
C LYS A 555 -11.36 -33.34 9.52
N ILE A 556 -10.12 -33.71 9.85
CA ILE A 556 -8.97 -32.79 9.87
C ILE A 556 -8.67 -32.27 8.46
N ALA A 557 -8.59 -33.17 7.47
CA ALA A 557 -8.31 -32.79 6.08
C ALA A 557 -9.37 -31.82 5.51
N VAL A 558 -10.64 -31.97 5.90
CA VAL A 558 -11.73 -31.10 5.45
C VAL A 558 -11.58 -29.67 5.96
N SER A 559 -11.01 -29.46 7.13
CA SER A 559 -10.77 -28.11 7.67
C SER A 559 -9.83 -27.28 6.80
N GLY A 560 -8.94 -27.93 6.03
CA GLY A 560 -8.04 -27.26 5.10
C GLY A 560 -8.57 -27.18 3.67
N LEU A 561 -9.75 -27.72 3.37
CA LEU A 561 -10.22 -27.91 1.99
C LEU A 561 -10.40 -26.60 1.23
N ILE A 562 -10.85 -25.55 1.92
CA ILE A 562 -11.18 -24.24 1.34
C ILE A 562 -10.26 -23.18 1.97
N THR A 563 -9.47 -22.50 1.14
CA THR A 563 -8.52 -21.45 1.56
C THR A 563 -8.72 -20.17 0.74
N THR A 564 -8.16 -19.06 1.21
CA THR A 564 -8.21 -17.77 0.51
C THR A 564 -6.84 -17.48 -0.11
N GLU A 565 -6.79 -17.26 -1.42
CA GLU A 565 -5.57 -16.88 -2.14
C GLU A 565 -5.76 -15.52 -2.84
N THR A 566 -4.67 -14.77 -2.96
CA THR A 566 -4.64 -13.47 -3.66
C THR A 566 -4.19 -13.67 -5.09
N PHE A 567 -5.01 -13.25 -6.05
CA PHE A 567 -4.68 -13.27 -7.47
C PHE A 567 -4.50 -11.85 -8.00
N SER A 568 -3.53 -11.66 -8.90
CA SER A 568 -3.39 -10.42 -9.66
C SER A 568 -4.17 -10.53 -10.96
N VAL A 569 -5.23 -9.74 -11.11
CA VAL A 569 -6.02 -9.67 -12.34
C VAL A 569 -5.51 -8.50 -13.17
N GLN A 570 -5.30 -8.76 -14.46
CA GLN A 570 -5.09 -7.72 -15.46
C GLN A 570 -6.40 -7.47 -16.19
N SER A 571 -6.89 -6.24 -16.13
CA SER A 571 -8.06 -5.79 -16.88
C SER A 571 -7.64 -4.70 -17.84
N THR A 572 -7.98 -4.84 -19.12
CA THR A 572 -7.86 -3.76 -20.08
C THR A 572 -9.06 -2.84 -19.97
N SER A 573 -8.82 -1.53 -19.94
CA SER A 573 -9.83 -0.48 -19.89
C SER A 573 -9.36 0.70 -20.74
N SER A 574 -10.28 1.39 -21.40
CA SER A 574 -9.94 2.57 -22.19
C SER A 574 -10.01 3.82 -21.32
N VAL A 575 -9.03 4.69 -21.44
CA VAL A 575 -8.87 5.90 -20.63
C VAL A 575 -8.59 7.09 -21.53
N ASP A 576 -9.21 8.23 -21.22
CA ASP A 576 -9.09 9.42 -22.05
C ASP A 576 -7.79 10.18 -21.77
N LEU A 577 -6.95 10.34 -22.81
CA LEU A 577 -5.81 11.26 -22.78
C LEU A 577 -6.33 12.71 -22.79
N LEU A 578 -5.79 13.54 -21.90
CA LEU A 578 -6.19 14.94 -21.71
C LEU A 578 -5.24 15.94 -22.41
N THR A 579 -3.94 15.62 -22.46
CA THR A 579 -2.93 16.55 -23.00
C THR A 579 -2.01 15.90 -24.05
N LYS A 580 -1.46 16.76 -24.92
CA LYS A 580 -0.46 16.43 -25.94
C LYS A 580 0.68 17.43 -25.84
N PHE A 581 1.84 17.10 -26.40
CA PHE A 581 2.94 18.06 -26.55
C PHE A 581 2.80 18.84 -27.87
N ASN A 582 2.92 20.16 -27.79
CA ASN A 582 2.99 21.05 -28.95
C ASN A 582 4.40 20.98 -29.56
N THR A 583 4.50 20.58 -30.82
CA THR A 583 5.77 20.45 -31.55
C THR A 583 5.91 21.41 -32.71
N THR A 584 4.96 22.33 -32.94
CA THR A 584 5.03 23.25 -34.09
C THR A 584 5.50 24.65 -33.71
N THR A 585 5.31 25.05 -32.46
CA THR A 585 5.59 26.42 -31.96
C THR A 585 6.23 26.36 -30.58
N VAL A 586 7.42 25.76 -30.48
CA VAL A 586 8.19 25.73 -29.22
C VAL A 586 8.50 27.16 -28.75
N PHE A 587 8.65 28.10 -29.69
CA PHE A 587 8.81 29.53 -29.45
C PHE A 587 8.00 30.32 -30.50
N PRO A 588 6.91 31.00 -30.15
CA PRO A 588 6.23 31.91 -31.06
C PRO A 588 7.09 33.18 -31.21
N LEU A 589 8.11 33.15 -32.07
CA LEU A 589 8.99 34.29 -32.37
C LEU A 589 8.29 35.43 -33.15
N ASN A 590 6.96 35.43 -33.21
CA ASN A 590 6.20 36.40 -33.99
C ASN A 590 5.51 37.47 -33.13
N ASP A 591 5.43 37.28 -31.80
CA ASP A 591 4.80 38.20 -30.86
C ASP A 591 5.86 38.62 -29.82
N ASN A 592 6.05 39.93 -29.64
CA ASN A 592 6.84 40.64 -28.62
C ASN A 592 7.97 39.81 -27.96
N GLU A 593 9.23 40.05 -28.35
CA GLU A 593 10.43 39.36 -27.84
C GLU A 593 10.47 39.25 -26.30
N ASP A 594 9.90 40.23 -25.58
CA ASP A 594 9.81 40.27 -24.12
C ASP A 594 8.91 39.17 -23.52
N GLU A 595 7.77 38.85 -24.15
CA GLU A 595 6.83 37.82 -23.63
C GLU A 595 7.38 36.40 -23.84
N ALA A 596 8.19 36.20 -24.89
CA ALA A 596 8.87 34.94 -25.14
C ALA A 596 10.00 34.68 -24.13
N LEU A 597 10.70 35.73 -23.68
CA LEU A 597 11.79 35.63 -22.70
C LEU A 597 11.27 35.28 -21.30
N VAL A 598 10.17 35.88 -20.84
CA VAL A 598 9.57 35.58 -19.51
C VAL A 598 9.17 34.10 -19.39
N LYS A 599 8.56 33.52 -20.44
CA LYS A 599 8.19 32.09 -20.49
C LYS A 599 9.40 31.15 -20.42
N MET A 600 10.60 31.66 -20.70
CA MET A 600 11.84 30.88 -20.67
C MET A 600 12.59 30.94 -19.34
N TYR A 601 12.42 31.96 -18.49
CA TYR A 601 13.17 32.07 -17.22
C TYR A 601 12.62 31.18 -16.09
N SER A 602 11.30 30.97 -16.06
CA SER A 602 10.63 30.18 -15.00
C SER A 602 11.11 28.72 -14.88
N PRO A 603 11.41 27.97 -15.97
CA PRO A 603 11.90 26.59 -15.89
C PRO A 603 13.31 26.50 -15.29
N GLY A 604 14.18 27.48 -15.54
CA GLY A 604 15.55 27.52 -15.00
C GLY A 604 15.57 27.68 -13.48
N GLN A 605 14.65 28.48 -12.94
CA GLN A 605 14.48 28.62 -11.50
C GLN A 605 13.85 27.40 -10.86
N LEU A 606 12.81 26.86 -11.49
CA LEU A 606 12.17 25.65 -11.00
C LEU A 606 13.15 24.49 -10.94
N LEU A 607 14.03 24.37 -11.93
CA LEU A 607 15.12 23.41 -11.93
C LEU A 607 16.01 23.57 -10.69
N ALA A 608 16.44 24.79 -10.38
CA ALA A 608 17.29 25.03 -9.22
C ALA A 608 16.59 24.62 -7.91
N LEU A 609 15.31 24.96 -7.75
CA LEU A 609 14.54 24.65 -6.55
C LEU A 609 14.15 23.16 -6.44
N SER A 610 13.94 22.48 -7.57
CA SER A 610 13.57 21.07 -7.58
C SER A 610 14.78 20.15 -7.47
N GLN A 611 15.91 20.52 -8.08
CA GLN A 611 17.10 19.67 -8.15
C GLN A 611 18.03 19.86 -6.94
N ILE A 612 18.03 21.02 -6.29
CA ILE A 612 18.86 21.21 -5.09
C ILE A 612 18.13 20.58 -3.88
N PRO A 613 18.68 19.54 -3.23
CA PRO A 613 18.00 18.80 -2.16
C PRO A 613 17.55 19.68 -0.99
N LYS A 614 18.24 20.81 -0.77
CA LYS A 614 17.95 21.79 0.27
C LYS A 614 16.55 22.41 0.16
N TYR A 615 16.04 22.66 -1.05
CA TYR A 615 14.74 23.32 -1.25
C TYR A 615 13.59 22.31 -1.41
N ASN A 616 13.89 21.09 -1.88
CA ASN A 616 12.95 19.98 -1.97
C ASN A 616 11.60 20.38 -2.58
N LEU A 617 11.65 21.14 -3.67
CA LEU A 617 10.45 21.52 -4.42
C LEU A 617 10.02 20.31 -5.27
N PRO A 618 8.79 19.79 -5.12
CA PRO A 618 8.32 18.68 -5.94
C PRO A 618 8.24 19.12 -7.39
N LEU A 619 8.57 18.21 -8.31
CA LEU A 619 8.38 18.45 -9.73
C LEU A 619 6.89 18.66 -10.04
N PRO A 620 6.57 19.42 -11.11
CA PRO A 620 5.20 19.53 -11.60
C PRO A 620 4.55 18.14 -11.79
N LYS A 621 3.23 18.07 -11.58
CA LYS A 621 2.48 16.83 -11.80
C LYS A 621 2.75 16.31 -13.22
N TRP A 622 2.87 14.99 -13.35
CA TRP A 622 3.19 14.32 -14.62
C TRP A 622 4.61 14.59 -15.17
N THR A 623 5.54 15.01 -14.30
CA THR A 623 6.95 15.20 -14.65
C THR A 623 7.85 14.30 -13.82
N THR A 624 8.84 13.70 -14.45
CA THR A 624 9.95 12.98 -13.79
C THR A 624 11.25 13.76 -14.00
N PRO A 625 12.33 13.50 -13.24
CA PRO A 625 13.59 14.22 -13.41
C PRO A 625 14.21 14.09 -14.81
N GLU A 626 13.78 13.14 -15.64
CA GLU A 626 14.35 12.93 -16.98
C GLU A 626 13.35 13.18 -18.11
N ALA A 627 12.05 13.20 -17.81
CA ALA A 627 11.02 13.26 -18.85
C ALA A 627 9.68 13.83 -18.36
N ALA A 628 9.02 14.57 -19.24
CA ALA A 628 7.63 15.01 -19.06
C ALA A 628 6.67 13.99 -19.68
N VAL A 629 5.53 13.75 -19.03
CA VAL A 629 4.52 12.76 -19.44
C VAL A 629 3.17 13.43 -19.69
N GLY A 630 2.45 12.99 -20.72
CA GLY A 630 1.07 13.45 -20.98
C GLY A 630 0.08 13.08 -19.88
N GLN A 631 -0.93 13.92 -19.67
CA GLN A 631 -1.93 13.77 -18.62
C GLN A 631 -3.15 12.97 -19.07
N VAL A 632 -3.78 12.26 -18.13
CA VAL A 632 -4.85 11.28 -18.39
C VAL A 632 -5.97 11.39 -17.36
N ASP A 633 -7.22 11.20 -17.77
CA ASP A 633 -8.36 11.16 -16.87
C ASP A 633 -8.57 9.76 -16.27
N LEU A 634 -8.07 9.55 -15.05
CA LEU A 634 -8.24 8.31 -14.30
C LEU A 634 -9.55 8.24 -13.49
N GLY A 635 -10.42 9.24 -13.57
CA GLY A 635 -11.68 9.29 -12.81
C GLY A 635 -12.60 8.10 -13.11
N GLN A 636 -12.57 7.60 -14.34
CA GLN A 636 -13.35 6.44 -14.79
C GLN A 636 -12.89 5.12 -14.17
N LEU A 637 -11.62 5.01 -13.71
CA LEU A 637 -11.10 3.82 -13.03
C LEU A 637 -11.44 3.77 -11.53
N GLY A 638 -11.92 4.87 -10.95
CA GLY A 638 -12.27 4.95 -9.53
C GLY A 638 -13.34 3.92 -9.12
N ALA A 639 -14.29 3.62 -10.02
CA ALA A 639 -15.31 2.60 -9.78
C ALA A 639 -14.71 1.19 -9.68
N LEU A 640 -13.70 0.86 -10.50
CA LEU A 640 -13.07 -0.47 -10.57
C LEU A 640 -12.06 -0.73 -9.44
N THR A 641 -11.59 0.34 -8.79
CA THR A 641 -10.52 0.32 -7.78
C THR A 641 -11.02 0.64 -6.37
N SER A 642 -12.27 1.06 -6.22
CA SER A 642 -12.90 1.33 -4.91
C SER A 642 -12.78 0.12 -3.97
N GLY A 643 -12.06 0.29 -2.86
CA GLY A 643 -11.82 -0.75 -1.86
C GLY A 643 -10.64 -1.70 -2.11
N ARG A 644 -9.83 -1.49 -3.16
CA ARG A 644 -8.68 -2.35 -3.51
C ARG A 644 -7.35 -1.62 -3.30
N ALA A 645 -6.52 -2.12 -2.38
CA ALA A 645 -5.19 -1.56 -2.14
C ALA A 645 -4.19 -2.01 -3.22
N ASN A 646 -3.31 -1.09 -3.65
CA ASN A 646 -2.19 -1.31 -4.58
C ASN A 646 -2.58 -1.64 -6.03
N SER A 647 -3.40 -0.80 -6.66
CA SER A 647 -3.62 -0.87 -8.12
C SER A 647 -2.52 -0.14 -8.89
N THR A 648 -1.94 -0.80 -9.88
CA THR A 648 -1.05 -0.18 -10.86
C THR A 648 -1.75 -0.12 -12.22
N VAL A 649 -1.54 0.97 -12.93
CA VAL A 649 -2.11 1.20 -14.27
C VAL A 649 -0.95 1.39 -15.23
N THR A 650 -0.87 0.56 -16.27
CA THR A 650 0.15 0.68 -17.31
C THR A 650 -0.52 1.07 -18.62
N LEU A 651 -0.11 2.20 -19.22
CA LEU A 651 -0.65 2.66 -20.50
C LEU A 651 0.39 3.41 -21.35
N PRO A 652 0.26 3.41 -22.70
CA PRO A 652 1.15 4.14 -23.58
C PRO A 652 0.83 5.64 -23.53
N LEU A 653 1.80 6.46 -23.10
CA LEU A 653 1.65 7.90 -22.99
C LEU A 653 2.70 8.64 -23.81
N PRO A 654 2.37 9.84 -24.33
CA PRO A 654 3.38 10.70 -24.93
C PRO A 654 4.35 11.15 -23.84
N VAL A 655 5.64 10.98 -24.10
CA VAL A 655 6.75 11.32 -23.24
C VAL A 655 7.72 12.21 -24.01
N MET A 656 8.18 13.28 -23.37
CA MET A 656 9.17 14.20 -23.93
C MET A 656 10.42 14.21 -23.07
N ARG A 657 11.59 14.00 -23.71
CA ARG A 657 12.90 13.90 -23.06
C ARG A 657 13.93 14.75 -23.79
N GLY A 658 14.70 15.53 -23.03
CA GLY A 658 15.91 16.21 -23.52
C GLY A 658 17.14 15.31 -23.37
N ALA A 659 18.02 15.31 -24.36
CA ALA A 659 19.31 14.61 -24.29
C ALA A 659 20.45 15.47 -24.85
N LEU A 660 21.61 15.38 -24.21
CA LEU A 660 22.89 15.81 -24.76
C LEU A 660 23.59 14.58 -25.32
N GLU A 661 23.85 14.58 -26.61
CA GLU A 661 24.41 13.47 -27.36
C GLU A 661 25.82 13.82 -27.87
N GLN A 662 26.63 12.80 -28.15
CA GLN A 662 28.00 12.96 -28.67
C GLN A 662 28.90 13.85 -27.79
N CYS A 663 28.83 13.64 -26.46
CA CYS A 663 29.71 14.32 -25.51
C CYS A 663 31.08 13.63 -25.45
N ALA A 664 32.15 14.37 -25.75
CA ALA A 664 33.52 13.89 -25.68
C ALA A 664 34.45 14.91 -24.99
N PRO A 665 35.46 14.47 -24.22
CA PRO A 665 36.46 15.36 -23.65
C PRO A 665 37.34 15.95 -24.76
N LEU A 666 37.55 17.26 -24.71
CA LEU A 666 38.47 17.98 -25.60
C LEU A 666 39.89 17.95 -25.01
N THR A 667 40.84 17.46 -25.80
CA THR A 667 42.27 17.42 -25.43
C THR A 667 43.11 18.52 -26.09
N ASP A 668 42.64 19.10 -27.20
CA ASP A 668 43.34 20.15 -27.96
C ASP A 668 42.63 21.50 -27.79
N TYR A 669 42.86 22.14 -26.63
CA TYR A 669 42.34 23.47 -26.34
C TYR A 669 43.43 24.36 -25.74
N THR A 670 43.33 25.67 -25.98
CA THR A 670 44.25 26.66 -25.40
C THR A 670 43.48 27.68 -24.57
N ILE A 671 43.99 28.01 -23.38
CA ILE A 671 43.40 29.03 -22.51
C ILE A 671 44.13 30.35 -22.75
N VAL A 672 43.40 31.38 -23.16
CA VAL A 672 43.91 32.74 -23.42
C VAL A 672 43.33 33.74 -22.43
N ASN A 673 44.05 34.84 -22.20
CA ASN A 673 43.54 35.97 -21.42
C ASN A 673 42.72 36.89 -22.33
N THR A 674 41.56 37.31 -21.85
CA THR A 674 40.74 38.33 -22.52
C THR A 674 41.10 39.73 -22.01
N LEU A 675 40.75 40.76 -22.79
CA LEU A 675 41.00 42.17 -22.45
C LEU A 675 40.26 42.63 -21.18
N SER A 676 39.21 41.92 -20.77
CA SER A 676 38.42 42.20 -19.55
C SER A 676 38.97 41.51 -18.29
N GLY A 677 40.11 40.82 -18.38
CA GLY A 677 40.67 40.05 -17.27
C GLY A 677 40.06 38.65 -17.07
N ALA A 678 39.01 38.30 -17.81
CA ALA A 678 38.49 36.93 -17.88
C ALA A 678 39.42 36.00 -18.66
N LYS A 679 39.32 34.69 -18.44
CA LYS A 679 39.99 33.66 -19.25
C LYS A 679 39.06 33.23 -20.39
N ALA A 680 39.61 32.68 -21.46
CA ALA A 680 38.79 32.04 -22.50
C ALA A 680 39.44 30.77 -23.02
N VAL A 681 38.63 29.75 -23.28
CA VAL A 681 39.05 28.54 -23.99
C VAL A 681 38.84 28.76 -25.49
N ASN A 682 39.93 28.72 -26.26
CA ASN A 682 39.83 28.69 -27.71
C ASN A 682 39.39 27.29 -28.14
N LEU A 683 38.22 27.20 -28.75
CA LEU A 683 37.70 25.96 -29.29
C LEU A 683 38.30 25.67 -30.67
N PRO A 684 38.49 24.39 -31.04
CA PRO A 684 38.85 24.03 -32.40
C PRO A 684 37.81 24.59 -33.39
N PRO A 685 38.23 25.03 -34.58
CA PRO A 685 37.32 25.64 -35.53
C PRO A 685 36.19 24.65 -35.89
N PRO A 686 34.92 25.07 -35.84
CA PRO A 686 33.81 24.22 -36.22
C PRO A 686 33.92 23.84 -37.71
N PRO A 687 33.23 22.77 -38.16
CA PRO A 687 33.13 22.46 -39.59
C PRO A 687 32.38 23.59 -40.32
N THR A 688 33.14 24.56 -40.81
CA THR A 688 32.61 25.69 -41.57
C THR A 688 32.75 25.44 -43.06
N TYR A 689 31.76 25.88 -43.85
CA TYR A 689 31.97 26.08 -45.29
C TYR A 689 32.45 27.51 -45.51
N VAL A 690 33.42 27.68 -46.40
CA VAL A 690 33.91 29.00 -46.81
C VAL A 690 33.03 29.47 -47.95
N ASP A 691 32.29 30.57 -47.73
CA ASP A 691 31.50 31.15 -48.81
C ASP A 691 32.40 31.67 -49.95
N SER A 692 31.79 32.03 -51.08
CA SER A 692 32.51 32.60 -52.23
C SER A 692 33.23 33.92 -51.93
N GLY A 693 33.01 34.52 -50.75
CA GLY A 693 33.71 35.70 -50.25
C GLY A 693 34.87 35.42 -49.29
N GLY A 694 35.24 34.15 -49.07
CA GLY A 694 36.34 33.77 -48.18
C GLY A 694 35.97 33.78 -46.69
N THR A 695 34.68 33.86 -46.36
CA THR A 695 34.17 33.92 -44.98
C THR A 695 33.72 32.54 -44.51
N SER A 696 34.28 32.06 -43.41
CA SER A 696 33.86 30.82 -42.75
C SER A 696 32.47 30.98 -42.12
N ARG A 697 31.51 30.19 -42.56
CA ARG A 697 30.14 30.14 -42.04
C ARG A 697 29.84 28.77 -41.43
N CYS A 698 29.12 28.73 -40.32
CA CYS A 698 28.59 27.47 -39.79
C CYS A 698 27.61 26.87 -40.81
N ASN A 699 27.72 25.58 -41.11
CA ASN A 699 26.74 24.89 -41.96
C ASN A 699 25.48 24.55 -41.14
N MET A 700 24.65 25.56 -40.86
CA MET A 700 23.33 25.37 -40.27
C MET A 700 22.30 25.17 -41.38
N THR A 701 21.36 24.24 -41.20
CA THR A 701 20.30 23.88 -42.16
C THR A 701 19.21 24.96 -42.32
N GLY A 702 19.51 26.24 -42.09
CA GLY A 702 18.58 27.37 -42.11
C GLY A 702 19.22 28.67 -42.62
N ARG A 703 18.40 29.56 -43.18
CA ARG A 703 18.74 30.71 -44.06
C ARG A 703 19.66 31.81 -43.49
N ILE A 704 20.21 31.69 -42.29
CA ILE A 704 21.04 32.74 -41.67
C ILE A 704 22.48 32.26 -41.56
N ASN A 705 23.37 33.01 -42.20
CA ASN A 705 24.80 32.78 -42.19
C ASN A 705 25.45 33.86 -41.32
N MET A 706 25.99 33.49 -40.16
CA MET A 706 26.74 34.42 -39.31
C MET A 706 28.24 34.37 -39.62
N ILE A 707 28.88 35.54 -39.55
CA ILE A 707 30.30 35.72 -39.85
C ILE A 707 31.09 35.52 -38.55
N LEU A 708 31.91 34.46 -38.49
CA LEU A 708 32.90 34.32 -37.43
C LEU A 708 34.08 35.25 -37.73
N ARG A 709 34.22 36.35 -36.98
CA ARG A 709 35.47 37.14 -36.98
C ARG A 709 36.58 36.23 -36.44
N ASP A 710 37.57 35.92 -37.27
CA ASP A 710 38.74 35.07 -37.00
C ASP A 710 38.52 33.54 -36.94
N GLY A 711 37.32 33.04 -37.28
CA GLY A 711 37.06 31.60 -37.43
C GLY A 711 37.18 30.76 -36.15
N ARG A 712 37.26 31.39 -34.97
CA ARG A 712 37.31 30.73 -33.67
C ARG A 712 36.25 31.28 -32.73
N GLU A 713 35.64 30.38 -31.96
CA GLU A 713 34.73 30.74 -30.87
C GLU A 713 35.45 30.58 -29.54
N ASN A 714 35.34 31.61 -28.69
CA ASN A 714 36.02 31.66 -27.41
C ASN A 714 34.99 31.50 -26.29
N ALA A 715 35.06 30.39 -25.55
CA ALA A 715 34.26 30.19 -24.35
C ALA A 715 34.93 30.93 -23.18
N THR A 716 34.41 32.10 -22.83
CA THR A 716 34.96 32.95 -21.75
C THR A 716 34.53 32.42 -20.38
N PHE A 717 35.39 32.52 -19.36
CA PHE A 717 35.10 32.17 -17.97
C PHE A 717 35.91 33.00 -16.97
N THR A 718 35.37 33.16 -15.75
CA THR A 718 36.00 33.91 -14.66
C THR A 718 36.60 32.98 -13.63
N LEU A 719 37.74 33.40 -13.06
CA LEU A 719 38.40 32.70 -11.95
C LEU A 719 37.88 33.25 -10.60
N PRO A 720 37.85 32.41 -9.55
CA PRO A 720 37.43 32.84 -8.23
C PRO A 720 38.42 33.85 -7.61
N SER A 721 37.92 34.67 -6.68
CA SER A 721 38.72 35.67 -5.96
C SER A 721 39.74 35.06 -4.97
N GLN A 722 39.48 33.83 -4.52
CA GLN A 722 40.35 33.03 -3.67
C GLN A 722 40.59 31.64 -4.31
N PRO A 723 41.69 30.94 -3.96
CA PRO A 723 41.96 29.62 -4.50
C PRO A 723 40.78 28.65 -4.33
N GLY A 724 40.38 28.00 -5.43
CA GLY A 724 39.33 26.98 -5.41
C GLY A 724 38.86 26.55 -6.80
N TYR A 725 37.55 26.37 -6.99
CA TYR A 725 36.98 25.72 -8.18
C TYR A 725 36.26 26.73 -9.09
N PHE A 726 36.23 26.43 -10.38
CA PHE A 726 35.46 27.20 -11.35
C PHE A 726 34.75 26.29 -12.35
N GLY A 727 33.61 26.74 -12.86
CA GLY A 727 32.79 25.96 -13.77
C GLY A 727 31.94 26.81 -14.70
N GLN A 728 31.93 26.49 -15.99
CA GLN A 728 31.06 27.18 -16.93
C GLN A 728 30.53 26.25 -18.00
N ILE A 729 29.25 26.37 -18.31
CA ILE A 729 28.67 25.87 -19.55
C ILE A 729 28.58 27.03 -20.56
N PHE A 730 29.00 26.76 -21.78
CA PHE A 730 28.97 27.70 -22.90
C PHE A 730 28.31 27.03 -24.09
N ALA A 731 27.46 27.76 -24.80
CA ALA A 731 26.86 27.27 -26.03
C ALA A 731 27.51 27.94 -27.24
N PRO A 732 28.30 27.20 -28.04
CA PRO A 732 28.87 27.73 -29.27
C PRO A 732 27.79 28.10 -30.31
N TRP A 733 28.10 29.05 -31.17
CA TRP A 733 27.23 29.55 -32.23
C TRP A 733 27.02 28.50 -33.32
N CYS A 734 28.01 27.64 -33.58
CA CYS A 734 27.85 26.50 -34.49
C CYS A 734 27.16 25.27 -33.87
N GLY A 735 26.50 25.41 -32.71
CA GLY A 735 25.68 24.38 -32.06
C GLY A 735 26.45 23.44 -31.12
N GLY A 736 25.72 22.87 -30.16
CA GLY A 736 26.25 22.03 -29.09
C GLY A 736 26.42 22.79 -27.77
N TYR A 737 27.02 22.11 -26.77
CA TYR A 737 27.39 22.69 -25.48
C TYR A 737 28.83 22.33 -25.13
N VAL A 738 29.56 23.30 -24.58
CA VAL A 738 30.89 23.12 -24.02
C VAL A 738 30.83 23.31 -22.51
N LEU A 739 31.24 22.28 -21.78
CA LEU A 739 31.33 22.25 -20.34
C LEU A 739 32.80 22.43 -19.95
N ILE A 740 33.09 23.45 -19.15
CA ILE A 740 34.43 23.74 -18.62
C ILE A 740 34.34 23.61 -17.11
N PHE A 741 35.18 22.78 -16.51
CA PHE A 741 35.29 22.69 -15.06
C PHE A 741 36.77 22.60 -14.66
N GLY A 742 37.17 23.32 -13.62
CA GLY A 742 38.56 23.40 -13.23
C GLY A 742 38.80 23.83 -11.80
N ARG A 743 40.08 23.79 -11.42
CA ARG A 743 40.59 24.21 -10.11
C ARG A 743 41.79 25.13 -10.29
N THR A 744 41.88 26.17 -9.48
CA THR A 744 43.05 27.06 -9.40
C THR A 744 44.11 26.45 -8.47
N LYS A 745 45.35 26.94 -8.55
CA LYS A 745 46.40 26.52 -7.62
C LYS A 745 46.11 26.99 -6.20
N ASP A 746 46.42 26.17 -5.22
CA ASP A 746 46.20 26.47 -3.80
C ASP A 746 46.97 27.72 -3.32
N SER A 747 48.07 28.07 -4.00
CA SER A 747 48.90 29.24 -3.70
C SER A 747 48.45 30.54 -4.38
N ASP A 748 47.70 30.46 -5.49
CA ASP A 748 47.35 31.62 -6.33
C ASP A 748 46.06 31.37 -7.13
N ALA A 749 45.02 32.15 -6.84
CA ALA A 749 43.72 32.07 -7.50
C ALA A 749 43.76 32.48 -8.99
N SER A 750 44.81 33.20 -9.42
CA SER A 750 44.97 33.63 -10.81
C SER A 750 45.54 32.55 -11.74
N GLN A 751 46.08 31.46 -11.16
CA GLN A 751 46.68 30.34 -11.90
C GLN A 751 45.80 29.10 -11.86
N ILE A 752 45.63 28.47 -13.02
CA ILE A 752 44.88 27.22 -13.18
C ILE A 752 45.80 26.03 -12.87
N ASP A 753 45.31 25.07 -12.08
CA ASP A 753 45.99 23.82 -11.75
C ASP A 753 45.54 22.68 -12.68
N LYS A 754 44.23 22.44 -12.74
CA LYS A 754 43.62 21.40 -13.57
C LYS A 754 42.32 21.89 -14.20
N THR A 755 42.11 21.53 -15.47
CA THR A 755 40.89 21.83 -16.23
C THR A 755 40.44 20.64 -17.05
N THR A 756 39.12 20.46 -17.09
CA THR A 756 38.42 19.46 -17.89
C THR A 756 37.43 20.19 -18.78
N VAL A 757 37.52 19.93 -20.08
CA VAL A 757 36.64 20.53 -21.08
C VAL A 757 35.95 19.40 -21.83
N VAL A 758 34.62 19.41 -21.85
CA VAL A 758 33.79 18.43 -22.56
C VAL A 758 32.95 19.17 -23.58
N LYS A 759 32.91 18.68 -24.82
CA LYS A 759 32.04 19.19 -25.88
C LYS A 759 30.99 18.15 -26.21
N CYS A 760 29.72 18.56 -26.20
CA CYS A 760 28.58 17.81 -26.69
C CYS A 760 28.13 18.41 -28.02
N ASP A 761 28.28 17.65 -29.12
CA ASP A 761 28.04 18.16 -30.47
C ASP A 761 26.54 18.28 -30.80
N THR A 762 25.70 17.43 -30.22
CA THR A 762 24.27 17.41 -30.50
C THR A 762 23.42 17.50 -29.24
N TYR A 763 22.30 18.17 -29.36
CA TYR A 763 21.26 18.21 -28.35
C TYR A 763 19.93 17.91 -29.02
N SER A 764 19.11 17.10 -28.37
CA SER A 764 17.85 16.63 -28.92
C SER A 764 16.72 16.77 -27.90
N LEU A 765 15.53 17.15 -28.39
CA LEU A 765 14.28 17.04 -27.66
C LEU A 765 13.44 16.00 -28.39
N ALA A 766 13.39 14.79 -27.82
CA ALA A 766 12.71 13.66 -28.42
C ALA A 766 11.30 13.52 -27.83
N GLN A 767 10.30 13.41 -28.71
CA GLN A 767 8.95 12.97 -28.34
C GLN A 767 8.78 11.51 -28.73
N SER A 768 8.26 10.71 -27.81
CA SER A 768 7.98 9.29 -28.05
C SER A 768 6.77 8.82 -27.25
N THR A 769 6.08 7.80 -27.72
CA THR A 769 5.00 7.15 -26.96
C THR A 769 5.58 5.97 -26.19
N GLN A 770 5.67 6.07 -24.86
CA GLN A 770 6.26 5.04 -23.98
C GLN A 770 5.22 4.45 -23.04
N LYS A 771 5.40 3.17 -22.64
CA LYS A 771 4.55 2.57 -21.60
C LYS A 771 4.91 3.15 -20.24
N VAL A 772 3.94 3.82 -19.61
CA VAL A 772 4.09 4.43 -18.29
C VAL A 772 3.28 3.63 -17.29
N THR A 773 3.93 3.22 -16.20
CA THR A 773 3.28 2.55 -15.07
C THR A 773 3.02 3.58 -13.97
N LEU A 774 1.74 3.75 -13.64
CA LEU A 774 1.24 4.67 -12.64
C LEU A 774 0.76 3.90 -11.40
N SER A 775 1.08 4.41 -10.22
CA SER A 775 0.38 4.02 -8.99
C SER A 775 -0.86 4.89 -8.85
N TYR A 776 -2.03 4.26 -8.74
CA TYR A 776 -3.29 4.97 -8.56
C TYR A 776 -3.77 4.83 -7.11
N SER A 777 -3.95 5.97 -6.45
CA SER A 777 -4.73 6.12 -5.22
C SER A 777 -5.75 7.22 -5.49
N ALA A 778 -6.96 7.13 -4.91
CA ALA A 778 -8.14 7.96 -5.22
C ALA A 778 -7.92 9.49 -5.26
N GLN A 779 -6.78 10.00 -4.79
CA GLN A 779 -6.40 11.41 -4.84
C GLN A 779 -4.98 11.70 -5.35
N ASN A 780 -4.14 10.70 -5.62
CA ASN A 780 -2.74 10.91 -6.03
C ASN A 780 -2.30 9.90 -7.10
N VAL A 781 -1.74 10.43 -8.19
CA VAL A 781 -1.12 9.67 -9.28
C VAL A 781 0.38 9.85 -9.18
N GLN A 782 1.12 8.75 -9.07
CA GLN A 782 2.58 8.78 -9.11
C GLN A 782 3.09 7.92 -10.26
N ILE A 783 4.06 8.46 -11.01
CA ILE A 783 4.76 7.73 -12.06
C ILE A 783 5.79 6.81 -11.37
N LEU A 784 5.62 5.50 -11.51
CA LEU A 784 6.53 4.50 -10.94
C LEU A 784 7.69 4.20 -11.88
N SER A 785 7.40 4.05 -13.16
CA SER A 785 8.41 3.76 -14.19
C SER A 785 7.92 4.15 -15.57
N ILE A 786 8.88 4.48 -16.43
CA ILE A 786 8.68 4.71 -17.86
C ILE A 786 9.55 3.67 -18.57
N ASP A 787 8.95 2.84 -19.41
CA ASP A 787 9.67 1.83 -20.20
C ASP A 787 10.27 2.45 -21.46
N PRO A 788 11.61 2.56 -21.57
CA PRO A 788 12.28 3.20 -22.69
C PRO A 788 12.32 2.35 -23.97
N THR A 789 11.89 1.08 -23.92
CA THR A 789 12.03 0.13 -25.04
C THR A 789 10.93 0.22 -26.09
N THR A 790 9.81 0.85 -25.75
CA THR A 790 8.70 1.12 -26.68
C THR A 790 8.82 2.54 -27.22
N THR A 791 9.39 2.72 -28.41
CA THR A 791 9.56 4.05 -29.03
C THR A 791 9.13 4.03 -30.48
N ASP A 792 8.05 4.75 -30.79
CA ASP A 792 7.93 5.47 -32.06
C ASP A 792 8.59 6.83 -31.83
N LEU A 793 9.87 6.92 -32.19
CA LEU A 793 10.63 8.18 -32.15
C LEU A 793 10.12 9.08 -33.28
N ILE A 794 9.40 10.14 -32.94
CA ILE A 794 9.18 11.24 -33.88
C ILE A 794 10.47 12.07 -33.86
N PRO A 795 11.19 12.20 -34.99
CA PRO A 795 12.49 12.84 -35.01
C PRO A 795 12.38 14.34 -34.70
N MET A 796 13.32 14.78 -33.86
CA MET A 796 13.80 16.13 -33.54
C MET A 796 12.93 17.32 -33.93
N LEU A 797 12.50 18.06 -32.91
CA LEU A 797 12.48 19.52 -32.98
C LEU A 797 13.92 20.02 -33.16
N SER A 798 14.40 20.14 -34.40
CA SER A 798 15.61 20.91 -34.68
C SER A 798 15.23 22.39 -34.58
N PHE A 799 15.71 23.08 -33.54
CA PHE A 799 15.49 24.51 -33.35
C PHE A 799 16.03 25.25 -34.58
N PRO A 800 15.19 25.91 -35.40
CA PRO A 800 15.64 26.44 -36.70
C PRO A 800 16.47 27.74 -36.64
N TYR A 801 16.85 28.22 -35.45
CA TYR A 801 17.44 29.55 -35.29
C TYR A 801 18.62 29.57 -34.31
N ASN A 802 19.46 30.60 -34.50
CA ASN A 802 20.70 31.06 -33.85
C ASN A 802 20.78 31.08 -32.31
N GLU A 803 20.03 30.26 -31.60
CA GLU A 803 19.77 30.44 -30.17
C GLU A 803 20.31 29.26 -29.35
N SER A 804 21.53 28.81 -29.68
CA SER A 804 22.24 27.77 -28.95
C SER A 804 22.44 28.09 -27.45
N GLY A 805 22.32 29.36 -27.05
CA GLY A 805 22.55 29.83 -25.67
C GLY A 805 21.40 29.70 -24.69
N TYR A 806 20.22 29.17 -25.04
CA TYR A 806 19.06 29.26 -24.15
C TYR A 806 19.29 28.70 -22.75
N VAL A 807 19.76 27.46 -22.56
CA VAL A 807 19.97 26.93 -21.19
C VAL A 807 20.88 27.83 -20.34
N THR A 808 21.84 28.51 -20.97
CA THR A 808 22.75 29.45 -20.29
C THR A 808 22.15 30.85 -20.09
N ARG A 809 21.20 31.25 -20.94
CA ARG A 809 20.54 32.56 -20.93
C ARG A 809 19.24 32.54 -20.12
N THR A 810 18.57 31.40 -20.02
CA THR A 810 17.28 31.17 -19.36
C THR A 810 17.42 30.75 -17.91
N MET A 811 18.62 30.38 -17.49
CA MET A 811 18.93 30.26 -16.08
C MET A 811 19.16 31.64 -15.49
N PRO A 812 18.65 31.92 -14.28
CA PRO A 812 18.77 33.24 -13.68
C PRO A 812 20.26 33.60 -13.56
N ASN A 813 20.64 34.75 -14.13
CA ASN A 813 21.96 35.37 -13.98
C ASN A 813 22.14 36.02 -12.59
N GLN A 814 21.15 35.86 -11.71
CA GLN A 814 21.04 36.62 -10.47
C GLN A 814 21.39 35.73 -9.29
N ASN A 815 22.58 35.94 -8.71
CA ASN A 815 22.99 35.90 -7.29
C ASN A 815 22.33 34.91 -6.28
N ALA A 816 21.54 33.92 -6.70
CA ALA A 816 20.65 33.18 -5.81
C ALA A 816 21.38 32.16 -4.93
N PHE A 817 22.55 31.69 -5.38
CA PHE A 817 23.33 30.67 -4.70
C PHE A 817 24.76 31.17 -4.52
N THR A 818 24.99 32.30 -3.83
CA THR A 818 26.36 32.81 -3.58
C THR A 818 27.26 31.70 -3.03
N LEU A 819 28.04 31.07 -3.90
CA LEU A 819 29.12 30.19 -3.52
C LEU A 819 30.21 31.08 -2.89
N GLY A 820 30.93 30.55 -1.90
CA GLY A 820 31.96 31.33 -1.19
C GLY A 820 33.03 31.89 -2.13
N PRO A 821 33.92 32.78 -1.65
CA PRO A 821 34.92 33.46 -2.48
C PRO A 821 35.90 32.52 -3.22
N THR A 822 35.91 31.23 -2.86
CA THR A 822 36.68 30.12 -3.44
C THR A 822 36.01 29.44 -4.63
N GLN A 823 34.83 29.88 -5.09
CA GLN A 823 34.12 29.28 -6.22
C GLN A 823 33.62 30.35 -7.20
N SER A 824 33.81 30.10 -8.50
CA SER A 824 33.35 30.98 -9.58
C SER A 824 32.74 30.12 -10.68
N SER A 825 31.42 29.96 -10.63
CA SER A 825 30.68 29.11 -11.56
C SER A 825 29.44 29.83 -12.10
N ASN A 826 28.98 29.44 -13.29
CA ASN A 826 27.67 29.89 -13.77
C ASN A 826 26.53 29.05 -13.15
N THR A 827 25.31 29.60 -13.13
CA THR A 827 24.14 29.02 -12.42
C THR A 827 23.90 27.54 -12.74
N PHE A 828 24.09 27.11 -13.99
CA PHE A 828 23.96 25.69 -14.38
C PHE A 828 24.96 24.80 -13.63
N MET A 829 26.23 25.20 -13.58
CA MET A 829 27.28 24.46 -12.89
C MET A 829 27.07 24.48 -11.37
N GLU A 830 26.58 25.60 -10.81
CA GLU A 830 26.23 25.68 -9.39
C GLU A 830 25.11 24.70 -9.03
N ILE A 831 24.02 24.69 -9.79
CA ILE A 831 22.90 23.74 -9.59
C ILE A 831 23.42 22.31 -9.70
N MET A 832 24.27 22.01 -10.68
CA MET A 832 24.81 20.67 -10.87
C MET A 832 25.66 20.20 -9.67
N ILE A 833 26.47 21.08 -9.09
CA ILE A 833 27.29 20.80 -7.89
C ILE A 833 26.40 20.63 -6.66
N LEU A 834 25.42 21.53 -6.48
CA LEU A 834 24.51 21.51 -5.34
C LEU A 834 23.49 20.36 -5.39
N HIS A 835 23.12 19.91 -6.59
CA HIS A 835 22.26 18.75 -6.82
C HIS A 835 22.90 17.48 -6.25
N ASN A 836 24.20 17.28 -6.50
CA ASN A 836 24.94 16.12 -6.00
C ASN A 836 25.80 16.49 -4.78
N SER A 837 25.14 16.97 -3.73
CA SER A 837 25.81 17.39 -2.48
C SER A 837 26.69 16.33 -1.81
N SER A 838 26.49 15.04 -2.12
CA SER A 838 27.31 13.92 -1.65
C SER A 838 28.65 13.78 -2.39
N ALA A 839 28.78 14.36 -3.58
CA ALA A 839 30.00 14.30 -4.39
C ALA A 839 30.89 15.53 -4.14
N PRO A 840 32.20 15.37 -3.87
CA PRO A 840 33.09 16.50 -3.73
C PRO A 840 33.30 17.21 -5.08
N PRO A 841 33.54 18.54 -5.11
CA PRO A 841 33.79 19.28 -6.35
C PRO A 841 34.93 18.70 -7.21
N SER A 842 35.89 17.99 -6.60
CA SER A 842 36.97 17.29 -7.31
C SER A 842 36.48 16.18 -8.24
N ALA A 843 35.30 15.59 -8.01
CA ALA A 843 34.73 14.56 -8.88
C ALA A 843 34.38 15.11 -10.27
N TYR A 844 34.01 16.39 -10.38
CA TYR A 844 33.69 17.05 -11.65
C TYR A 844 34.92 17.35 -12.53
N LEU A 845 36.13 17.09 -12.02
CA LEU A 845 37.35 17.09 -12.84
C LEU A 845 37.48 15.81 -13.69
N ASP A 846 36.68 14.79 -13.43
CA ASP A 846 36.57 13.60 -14.28
C ASP A 846 35.58 13.87 -15.43
N PRO A 847 35.99 13.79 -16.72
CA PRO A 847 35.12 14.08 -17.85
C PRO A 847 33.87 13.18 -17.90
N ASP A 848 33.94 11.92 -17.50
CA ASP A 848 32.79 11.01 -17.55
C ASP A 848 31.74 11.39 -16.50
N PHE A 849 32.19 11.74 -15.29
CA PHE A 849 31.33 12.21 -14.22
C PHE A 849 30.67 13.55 -14.59
N LEU A 850 31.46 14.49 -15.12
CA LEU A 850 30.96 15.79 -15.59
C LEU A 850 29.91 15.63 -16.69
N THR A 851 30.15 14.73 -17.64
CA THR A 851 29.24 14.43 -18.75
C THR A 851 27.92 13.87 -18.25
N ASN A 852 27.95 12.85 -17.38
CA ASN A 852 26.75 12.21 -16.84
C ASN A 852 25.93 13.19 -16.00
N ALA A 853 26.59 13.99 -15.15
CA ALA A 853 25.93 15.01 -14.34
C ALA A 853 25.26 16.09 -15.21
N ALA A 854 25.94 16.56 -16.26
CA ALA A 854 25.41 17.55 -17.19
C ALA A 854 24.24 16.99 -18.01
N GLN A 855 24.33 15.76 -18.51
CA GLN A 855 23.25 15.08 -19.23
C GLN A 855 21.98 14.94 -18.39
N LYS A 856 22.12 14.53 -17.11
CA LYS A 856 20.99 14.43 -16.19
C LYS A 856 20.34 15.77 -15.93
N LEU A 857 21.14 16.80 -15.60
CA LEU A 857 20.60 18.13 -15.32
C LEU A 857 19.94 18.75 -16.55
N TYR A 858 20.51 18.53 -17.75
CA TYR A 858 19.93 18.96 -19.02
C TYR A 858 18.59 18.27 -19.31
N ALA A 859 18.50 16.95 -19.08
CA ALA A 859 17.25 16.21 -19.21
C ALA A 859 16.18 16.74 -18.22
N SER A 860 16.59 17.05 -16.98
CA SER A 860 15.72 17.66 -15.97
C SER A 860 15.19 19.02 -16.41
N TYR A 861 16.06 19.89 -16.93
CA TYR A 861 15.65 21.20 -17.44
C TYR A 861 14.57 21.08 -18.52
N TRP A 862 14.81 20.23 -19.53
CA TRP A 862 13.86 20.06 -20.63
C TRP A 862 12.58 19.32 -20.23
N SER A 863 12.63 18.44 -19.24
CA SER A 863 11.42 17.83 -18.68
C SER A 863 10.52 18.87 -18.01
N ILE A 864 11.10 19.80 -17.26
CA ILE A 864 10.36 20.90 -16.63
C ILE A 864 9.83 21.86 -17.70
N PHE A 865 10.69 22.27 -18.63
CA PHE A 865 10.30 23.15 -19.73
C PHE A 865 9.14 22.57 -20.52
N ALA A 866 9.21 21.27 -20.86
CA ALA A 866 8.16 20.58 -21.60
C ALA A 866 6.84 20.55 -20.82
N SER A 867 6.87 20.28 -19.51
CA SER A 867 5.68 20.26 -18.68
C SER A 867 4.99 21.62 -18.56
N LEU A 868 5.76 22.71 -18.49
CA LEU A 868 5.22 24.06 -18.29
C LEU A 868 4.75 24.71 -19.58
N ASN A 869 5.55 24.58 -20.65
CA ASN A 869 5.38 25.38 -21.86
C ASN A 869 4.90 24.57 -23.08
N LEU A 870 5.09 23.25 -23.10
CA LEU A 870 4.79 22.43 -24.28
C LEU A 870 3.53 21.57 -24.13
N VAL A 871 2.97 21.44 -22.92
CA VAL A 871 1.73 20.70 -22.69
C VAL A 871 0.53 21.53 -23.15
N ILE A 872 -0.19 21.04 -24.15
CA ILE A 872 -1.45 21.62 -24.63
C ILE A 872 -2.62 20.64 -24.48
N PRO A 873 -3.86 21.13 -24.27
CA PRO A 873 -5.06 20.30 -24.29
C PRO A 873 -5.25 19.55 -25.62
N VAL A 874 -5.73 18.30 -25.57
CA VAL A 874 -5.97 17.43 -26.74
C VAL A 874 -6.92 18.05 -27.78
N ASN A 875 -7.83 18.92 -27.34
CA ASN A 875 -8.85 19.59 -28.15
C ASN A 875 -8.34 20.84 -28.91
N GLN A 876 -7.14 21.34 -28.58
CA GLN A 876 -6.51 22.46 -29.26
C GLN A 876 -5.50 21.94 -30.30
N TYR A 877 -5.73 22.28 -31.58
CA TYR A 877 -4.74 22.07 -32.64
C TYR A 877 -3.87 23.31 -32.78
N ALA A 878 -2.57 23.09 -32.95
CA ALA A 878 -1.57 24.17 -33.08
C ALA A 878 -1.62 24.93 -34.42
N TYR A 879 -2.57 24.62 -35.33
CA TYR A 879 -2.77 25.38 -36.56
C TYR A 879 -4.18 25.18 -37.14
N GLY A 880 -5.03 26.20 -37.05
CA GLY A 880 -6.35 26.28 -37.69
C GLY A 880 -7.55 26.10 -36.74
N ASN A 881 -8.61 26.88 -37.00
CA ASN A 881 -9.89 26.92 -36.25
C ASN A 881 -10.74 25.63 -36.37
N GLN A 882 -10.14 24.45 -36.34
CA GLN A 882 -10.86 23.18 -36.31
C GLN A 882 -10.70 22.55 -34.93
N SER A 883 -11.81 22.36 -34.22
CA SER A 883 -11.85 21.66 -32.94
C SER A 883 -11.59 20.17 -33.15
N GLY A 884 -10.53 19.64 -32.53
CA GLY A 884 -10.28 18.21 -32.49
C GLY A 884 -11.24 17.45 -31.58
N PRO A 885 -11.20 16.10 -31.60
CA PRO A 885 -11.98 15.31 -30.65
C PRO A 885 -11.61 15.72 -29.22
N ALA A 886 -12.63 15.97 -28.40
CA ALA A 886 -12.44 16.47 -27.03
C ALA A 886 -11.65 15.50 -26.13
N ARG A 887 -11.56 14.22 -26.52
CA ARG A 887 -10.93 13.12 -25.78
C ARG A 887 -10.33 12.12 -26.76
N LEU A 888 -9.12 11.62 -26.46
CA LEU A 888 -8.48 10.55 -27.24
C LEU A 888 -8.39 9.29 -26.35
N PRO A 889 -9.13 8.21 -26.67
CA PRO A 889 -9.08 7.00 -25.88
C PRO A 889 -7.73 6.29 -26.04
N VAL A 890 -7.16 5.84 -24.91
CA VAL A 890 -5.90 5.09 -24.82
C VAL A 890 -6.17 3.81 -24.03
N ASP A 891 -5.68 2.67 -24.55
CA ASP A 891 -5.83 1.39 -23.88
C ASP A 891 -4.90 1.31 -22.65
N ALA A 892 -5.50 1.19 -21.47
CA ALA A 892 -4.80 1.00 -20.21
C ALA A 892 -4.95 -0.43 -19.69
N THR A 893 -3.85 -0.97 -19.16
CA THR A 893 -3.84 -2.26 -18.46
C THR A 893 -3.82 -1.98 -16.96
N LEU A 894 -4.95 -2.23 -16.30
CA LEU A 894 -5.09 -2.15 -14.85
C LEU A 894 -4.69 -3.49 -14.24
N GLN A 895 -3.71 -3.47 -13.32
CA GLN A 895 -3.35 -4.63 -12.51
C GLN A 895 -3.78 -4.37 -11.06
N TYR A 896 -4.65 -5.23 -10.54
CA TYR A 896 -5.09 -5.17 -9.15
C TYR A 896 -5.09 -6.55 -8.51
N SER A 897 -4.97 -6.60 -7.20
CA SER A 897 -5.11 -7.84 -6.43
C SER A 897 -6.53 -7.98 -5.89
N HIS A 898 -7.09 -9.19 -5.99
CA HIS A 898 -8.32 -9.55 -5.29
C HIS A 898 -8.15 -10.89 -4.57
N GLN A 899 -8.85 -11.05 -3.45
CA GLN A 899 -8.87 -12.30 -2.68
C GLN A 899 -10.02 -13.17 -3.18
N ARG A 900 -9.71 -14.42 -3.51
CA ARG A 900 -10.70 -15.42 -3.93
C ARG A 900 -10.63 -16.66 -3.07
N ILE A 901 -11.77 -17.33 -2.97
CA ILE A 901 -11.90 -18.62 -2.29
C ILE A 901 -11.48 -19.72 -3.26
N VAL A 902 -10.47 -20.51 -2.88
CA VAL A 902 -9.93 -21.61 -3.68
C VAL A 902 -10.01 -22.93 -2.92
N GLN A 903 -10.10 -24.04 -3.66
CA GLN A 903 -9.96 -25.37 -3.09
C GLN A 903 -8.48 -25.75 -3.00
N ALA A 904 -7.99 -26.01 -1.79
CA ALA A 904 -6.59 -26.36 -1.60
C ALA A 904 -6.29 -27.77 -2.14
N ARG A 905 -5.25 -27.86 -2.98
CA ARG A 905 -4.87 -29.10 -3.68
C ARG A 905 -4.43 -30.21 -2.72
N THR A 906 -3.57 -29.89 -1.75
CA THR A 906 -3.02 -30.86 -0.78
C THR A 906 -4.10 -31.55 0.06
N PRO A 907 -4.97 -30.83 0.79
CA PRO A 907 -6.03 -31.46 1.59
C PRO A 907 -7.04 -32.20 0.72
N THR A 908 -7.33 -31.74 -0.51
CA THR A 908 -8.19 -32.48 -1.45
C THR A 908 -7.62 -33.85 -1.79
N ARG A 909 -6.32 -33.94 -2.09
CA ARG A 909 -5.67 -35.22 -2.41
C ARG A 909 -5.62 -36.16 -1.20
N ILE A 910 -5.36 -35.63 0.00
CA ILE A 910 -5.44 -36.40 1.25
C ILE A 910 -6.86 -36.95 1.45
N LEU A 911 -7.89 -36.12 1.27
CA LEU A 911 -9.28 -36.48 1.44
C LEU A 911 -9.72 -37.58 0.45
N GLN A 912 -9.35 -37.45 -0.83
CA GLN A 912 -9.60 -38.47 -1.85
C GLN A 912 -8.92 -39.80 -1.50
N ALA A 913 -7.66 -39.78 -1.03
CA ALA A 913 -6.94 -40.98 -0.62
C ALA A 913 -7.61 -41.68 0.58
N LEU A 914 -8.04 -40.91 1.58
CA LEU A 914 -8.76 -41.44 2.75
C LEU A 914 -10.11 -42.05 2.36
N LEU A 915 -10.90 -41.37 1.54
CA LEU A 915 -12.19 -41.88 1.04
C LEU A 915 -12.02 -43.12 0.17
N ALA A 916 -11.01 -43.16 -0.70
CA ALA A 916 -10.69 -44.32 -1.53
C ALA A 916 -10.26 -45.52 -0.68
N ALA A 917 -9.46 -45.29 0.37
CA ALA A 917 -9.09 -46.33 1.33
C ALA A 917 -10.31 -46.88 2.07
N MET A 918 -11.20 -46.00 2.56
CA MET A 918 -12.46 -46.42 3.20
C MET A 918 -13.36 -47.21 2.24
N LEU A 919 -13.48 -46.77 0.98
CA LEU A 919 -14.23 -47.48 -0.06
C LEU A 919 -13.64 -48.87 -0.32
N GLY A 920 -12.31 -48.97 -0.49
CA GLY A 920 -11.62 -50.25 -0.68
C GLY A 920 -11.81 -51.21 0.50
N LEU A 921 -11.71 -50.71 1.73
CA LEU A 921 -11.96 -51.49 2.95
C LEU A 921 -13.43 -51.89 3.07
N GLY A 922 -14.37 -51.00 2.74
CA GLY A 922 -15.80 -51.30 2.69
C GLY A 922 -16.13 -52.41 1.69
N VAL A 923 -15.58 -52.32 0.47
CA VAL A 923 -15.69 -53.35 -0.56
C VAL A 923 -15.09 -54.68 -0.07
N LEU A 924 -13.94 -54.64 0.62
CA LEU A 924 -13.34 -55.83 1.22
C LEU A 924 -14.24 -56.46 2.29
N THR A 925 -14.95 -55.69 3.12
CA THR A 925 -15.93 -56.27 4.07
C THR A 925 -17.09 -56.97 3.36
N ILE A 926 -17.52 -56.46 2.21
CA ILE A 926 -18.60 -57.05 1.40
C ILE A 926 -18.12 -58.36 0.76
N PHE A 927 -16.95 -58.37 0.13
CA PHE A 927 -16.38 -59.55 -0.52
C PHE A 927 -15.91 -60.63 0.46
N ALA A 928 -15.30 -60.23 1.58
CA ALA A 928 -14.88 -61.17 2.63
C ALA A 928 -16.09 -61.87 3.27
N GLY A 929 -17.23 -61.17 3.38
CA GLY A 929 -18.51 -61.76 3.79
C GLY A 929 -19.15 -62.70 2.75
N ALA A 930 -18.70 -62.69 1.50
CA ALA A 930 -19.28 -63.45 0.39
C ALA A 930 -18.52 -64.75 0.03
N ARG A 931 -17.33 -65.01 0.60
CA ARG A 931 -16.58 -66.25 0.33
C ARG A 931 -17.26 -67.47 0.99
N LYS A 932 -17.82 -68.38 0.17
CA LYS A 932 -18.33 -69.70 0.59
C LYS A 932 -17.22 -70.55 1.24
N PRO A 933 -17.46 -71.18 2.41
CA PRO A 933 -16.77 -72.42 2.75
C PRO A 933 -17.30 -73.56 1.86
N SER A 934 -16.39 -74.27 1.22
CA SER A 934 -16.67 -75.47 0.42
C SER A 934 -16.93 -76.66 1.35
N THR A 935 -18.14 -76.78 1.89
CA THR A 935 -18.75 -78.06 2.33
C THR A 935 -20.19 -77.76 2.79
N SER A 936 -21.15 -78.47 2.19
CA SER A 936 -22.59 -78.54 2.48
C SER A 936 -23.24 -77.48 3.40
N GLY A 937 -24.00 -76.56 2.79
CA GLY A 937 -25.09 -75.84 3.43
C GLY A 937 -24.71 -74.62 4.30
N GLY A 938 -24.38 -73.48 3.69
CA GLY A 938 -24.05 -72.27 4.45
C GLY A 938 -24.05 -70.97 3.63
N VAL A 939 -25.20 -70.29 3.62
CA VAL A 939 -25.42 -68.86 3.89
C VAL A 939 -24.55 -67.81 3.16
N VAL A 940 -25.20 -67.02 2.29
CA VAL A 940 -24.63 -65.93 1.48
C VAL A 940 -25.04 -64.57 2.08
N LEU A 941 -24.08 -63.74 2.51
CA LEU A 941 -24.36 -62.35 2.97
C LEU A 941 -24.65 -61.35 1.84
N ALA A 942 -24.58 -61.79 0.57
CA ALA A 942 -24.85 -60.98 -0.62
C ALA A 942 -26.18 -61.32 -1.35
N GLY A 943 -26.92 -62.35 -0.93
CA GLY A 943 -28.14 -62.75 -1.64
C GLY A 943 -28.99 -63.72 -0.84
N GLY A 944 -30.23 -63.31 -0.54
CA GLY A 944 -31.34 -64.18 -0.14
C GLY A 944 -31.26 -64.83 1.25
N GLY A 945 -30.24 -65.64 1.53
CA GLY A 945 -30.22 -66.59 2.65
C GLY A 945 -29.08 -66.40 3.66
N GLY A 946 -28.84 -65.17 4.12
CA GLY A 946 -27.85 -64.77 5.16
C GLY A 946 -28.36 -65.01 6.59
N ILE A 947 -27.49 -65.36 7.57
CA ILE A 947 -27.81 -65.72 8.98
C ILE A 947 -28.98 -64.92 9.52
N ALA A 948 -30.09 -65.61 9.73
CA ALA A 948 -31.29 -65.06 10.34
C ALA A 948 -31.12 -65.10 11.86
N LEU A 949 -30.38 -64.13 12.41
CA LEU A 949 -30.65 -63.80 13.82
C LEU A 949 -32.15 -63.47 13.89
N THR A 950 -32.88 -64.17 14.74
CA THR A 950 -34.33 -63.94 14.91
C THR A 950 -34.60 -62.57 15.54
N LYS A 951 -33.57 -61.97 16.17
CA LYS A 951 -33.64 -60.76 17.00
C LYS A 951 -32.30 -59.97 16.99
N PRO A 952 -32.31 -58.67 17.38
CA PRO A 952 -31.10 -57.87 17.50
C PRO A 952 -30.16 -58.37 18.60
N PRO A 953 -28.84 -58.47 18.35
CA PRO A 953 -27.87 -58.97 19.33
C PRO A 953 -27.49 -57.96 20.42
N TYR A 954 -27.95 -56.71 20.33
CA TYR A 954 -27.66 -55.67 21.34
C TYR A 954 -28.63 -55.67 22.53
N SER A 955 -29.73 -56.44 22.45
CA SER A 955 -30.68 -56.56 23.56
C SER A 955 -30.31 -57.76 24.44
N ILE A 956 -30.21 -57.53 25.75
CA ILE A 956 -29.91 -58.58 26.74
C ILE A 956 -30.96 -59.71 26.68
N GLY A 957 -32.24 -59.39 26.57
CA GLY A 957 -33.29 -60.40 26.46
C GLY A 957 -33.20 -61.23 25.17
N SER A 958 -32.70 -60.64 24.09
CA SER A 958 -32.49 -61.33 22.81
C SER A 958 -31.32 -62.32 22.89
N THR A 959 -30.18 -61.89 23.44
CA THR A 959 -29.02 -62.77 23.63
C THR A 959 -29.30 -63.86 24.66
N MET A 960 -29.99 -63.54 25.76
CA MET A 960 -30.46 -64.52 26.74
C MET A 960 -31.40 -65.55 26.10
N ALA A 961 -32.31 -65.14 25.22
CA ALA A 961 -33.18 -66.08 24.49
C ALA A 961 -32.41 -67.01 23.52
N LEU A 962 -31.22 -66.63 23.06
CA LEU A 962 -30.32 -67.51 22.28
C LEU A 962 -29.53 -68.49 23.16
N LEU A 963 -29.46 -68.24 24.46
CA LEU A 963 -28.72 -69.03 25.45
C LEU A 963 -29.65 -69.97 26.25
N VAL A 964 -30.92 -69.61 26.41
CA VAL A 964 -31.91 -70.43 27.15
C VAL A 964 -32.02 -71.82 26.53
N ASP A 965 -31.97 -72.83 27.40
CA ASP A 965 -31.91 -74.26 27.10
C ASP A 965 -30.62 -74.72 26.36
N SER A 966 -29.69 -73.83 26.00
CA SER A 966 -28.51 -74.22 25.24
C SER A 966 -27.52 -75.05 26.06
N THR A 967 -26.76 -75.90 25.36
CA THR A 967 -25.69 -76.73 25.96
C THR A 967 -24.58 -75.87 26.59
N PHE A 968 -24.49 -74.58 26.22
CA PHE A 968 -23.54 -73.65 26.83
C PHE A 968 -23.90 -73.31 28.29
N VAL A 969 -25.18 -73.22 28.63
CA VAL A 969 -25.63 -72.96 30.01
C VAL A 969 -25.44 -74.21 30.90
N GLU A 970 -25.19 -75.37 30.31
CA GLU A 970 -25.04 -76.65 31.02
C GLU A 970 -23.58 -77.01 31.36
N VAL A 971 -22.62 -76.14 31.03
CA VAL A 971 -21.20 -76.33 31.38
C VAL A 971 -21.02 -76.48 32.88
N GLU A 972 -20.43 -77.60 33.28
CA GLU A 972 -20.11 -77.91 34.67
C GLU A 972 -19.02 -76.94 35.19
N GLY A 973 -19.19 -76.41 36.40
CA GLY A 973 -18.27 -75.41 36.98
C GLY A 973 -18.57 -73.95 36.61
N LEU A 974 -19.46 -73.68 35.66
CA LEU A 974 -19.86 -72.30 35.30
C LEU A 974 -20.60 -71.59 36.46
N ARG A 975 -21.15 -72.36 37.42
CA ARG A 975 -21.73 -71.87 38.68
C ARG A 975 -20.69 -71.43 39.73
N ASP A 976 -19.45 -71.90 39.62
CA ASP A 976 -18.41 -71.66 40.64
C ASP A 976 -17.49 -70.49 40.31
N VAL A 977 -17.66 -69.89 39.12
CA VAL A 977 -16.89 -68.73 38.63
C VAL A 977 -17.15 -67.50 39.51
N ARG A 978 -16.08 -66.91 40.07
CA ARG A 978 -16.15 -65.70 40.90
C ARG A 978 -15.50 -64.48 40.26
N ARG A 979 -14.58 -64.68 39.33
CA ARG A 979 -13.88 -63.63 38.57
C ARG A 979 -13.88 -63.96 37.08
N GLU A 980 -13.71 -62.93 36.26
CA GLU A 980 -13.57 -63.09 34.80
C GLU A 980 -12.41 -64.01 34.41
N GLU A 981 -11.31 -64.01 35.17
CA GLU A 981 -10.16 -64.90 34.93
C GLU A 981 -10.51 -66.40 35.07
N ASP A 982 -11.42 -66.75 35.99
CA ASP A 982 -11.86 -68.13 36.18
C ASP A 982 -12.72 -68.59 34.99
N LEU A 983 -13.51 -67.66 34.42
CA LEU A 983 -14.32 -67.90 33.22
C LEU A 983 -13.44 -68.17 32.00
N ASP A 984 -12.26 -67.56 31.93
CA ASP A 984 -11.30 -67.78 30.85
C ASP A 984 -10.72 -69.17 30.84
N VAL A 985 -10.33 -69.64 32.01
CA VAL A 985 -9.76 -70.98 32.19
C VAL A 985 -10.83 -72.03 31.92
N LEU A 986 -12.05 -71.80 32.42
CA LEU A 986 -13.17 -72.73 32.26
C LEU A 986 -13.62 -72.87 30.81
N LEU A 987 -13.67 -71.78 30.04
CA LEU A 987 -14.18 -71.80 28.66
C LEU A 987 -13.11 -72.09 27.60
N ALA A 988 -11.83 -72.13 27.97
CA ALA A 988 -10.72 -72.42 27.06
C ALA A 988 -10.81 -73.73 26.24
N PRO A 989 -11.37 -74.86 26.75
CA PRO A 989 -11.45 -76.12 26.02
C PRO A 989 -12.66 -76.21 25.07
N TYR A 990 -13.66 -75.34 25.21
CA TYR A 990 -14.93 -75.45 24.47
C TYR A 990 -14.92 -74.68 23.14
N ARG A 991 -15.69 -75.20 22.17
CA ARG A 991 -16.00 -74.52 20.91
C ARG A 991 -17.50 -74.24 20.79
N PHE A 992 -17.82 -73.01 20.38
CA PHE A 992 -19.19 -72.51 20.29
C PHE A 992 -19.61 -72.34 18.84
N GLY A 993 -20.78 -72.88 18.50
CA GLY A 993 -21.46 -72.71 17.22
C GLY A 993 -22.81 -72.02 17.41
N LEU A 994 -23.24 -71.25 16.40
CA LEU A 994 -24.57 -70.64 16.34
C LEU A 994 -25.38 -71.34 15.25
N GLY A 995 -26.52 -71.93 15.60
CA GLY A 995 -27.32 -72.67 14.63
C GLY A 995 -28.64 -73.20 15.17
N TRP A 996 -29.32 -73.99 14.33
CA TRP A 996 -30.52 -74.72 14.72
C TRP A 996 -30.11 -76.02 15.43
N GLY A 997 -30.65 -76.24 16.63
CA GLY A 997 -30.41 -77.43 17.45
C GLY A 997 -31.70 -77.98 18.05
N SER A 998 -31.62 -79.14 18.69
CA SER A 998 -32.71 -79.69 19.49
C SER A 998 -32.64 -79.17 20.93
N ASN A 999 -33.77 -78.78 21.50
CA ASN A 999 -33.87 -78.50 22.92
C ASN A 999 -33.75 -79.79 23.75
N THR A 1000 -33.54 -79.65 25.06
CA THR A 1000 -33.42 -80.78 26.01
C THR A 1000 -34.67 -81.66 26.09
N LYS A 1001 -35.78 -81.26 25.45
CA LYS A 1001 -37.06 -81.98 25.34
C LYS A 1001 -37.41 -82.42 23.90
N GLY A 1002 -36.50 -82.26 22.93
CA GLY A 1002 -36.69 -82.69 21.52
C GLY A 1002 -37.34 -81.68 20.56
N GLY A 1003 -37.64 -80.44 20.96
CA GLY A 1003 -38.14 -79.36 20.09
C GLY A 1003 -37.02 -78.60 19.35
N GLN A 1004 -37.34 -77.90 18.25
CA GLN A 1004 -36.35 -77.10 17.50
C GLN A 1004 -36.08 -75.75 18.18
N ARG A 1005 -34.81 -75.37 18.35
CA ARG A 1005 -34.37 -74.06 18.84
C ARG A 1005 -33.29 -73.45 17.95
N PHE A 1006 -33.15 -72.12 17.99
CA PHE A 1006 -32.03 -71.40 17.38
C PHE A 1006 -31.20 -70.76 18.49
N GLY A 1007 -29.93 -71.15 18.64
CA GLY A 1007 -29.13 -70.73 19.79
C GLY A 1007 -27.64 -71.01 19.67
N ILE A 1008 -26.90 -70.66 20.74
CA ILE A 1008 -25.45 -70.86 20.84
C ILE A 1008 -25.19 -72.15 21.62
N ASP A 1009 -24.65 -73.15 20.94
CA ASP A 1009 -24.39 -74.48 21.48
C ASP A 1009 -22.89 -74.84 21.46
N ILE A 1010 -22.49 -75.74 22.35
CA ILE A 1010 -21.16 -76.35 22.37
C ILE A 1010 -21.14 -77.44 21.31
N THR A 1011 -20.23 -77.31 20.35
CA THR A 1011 -20.14 -78.19 19.17
C THR A 1011 -18.96 -79.15 19.24
N GLY A 1012 -18.13 -79.04 20.28
CA GLY A 1012 -17.04 -79.96 20.60
C GLY A 1012 -16.13 -79.43 21.71
N GLU A 1013 -15.48 -80.36 22.42
CA GLU A 1013 -14.30 -80.10 23.26
C GLU A 1013 -13.03 -80.21 22.41
N LYS A 1014 -11.98 -79.50 22.81
CA LYS A 1014 -10.73 -79.36 22.06
C LYS A 1014 -9.95 -80.65 21.86
#